data_AF-A0A956PH34-F1
#
_entry.id   AF-A0A956PH34-F1
#
_cell.length_a   1.000
_cell.length_b   1.000
_cell.length_c   1.000
_cell.angle_alpha   90.00
_cell.angle_beta   90.00
_cell.angle_gamma   90.00
#
_symmetry.space_group_name_H-M   'P 1'
#
loop_
_entity.id
_entity.type
_entity.pdbx_description
1 polymer ?
#
loop_
_entity_poly.entity_id
_entity_poly.type
_entity_poly.pdbx_seq_one_letter_code
_entity_poly.pdbx_strand_id
1 'polypeptide(L)'
;MKPVWKKRIGRALALLGLAVVLFFLPPIPEELRDLRSDSSLNLTDRHGEPLRRNLSSREGVNSWVRLSEMPPILIDAVLTAEDKRFYYHPGADPVAIARASFDNIRQRRVVSGASTITQQLLRTLSPPEERGMKAKLKGLYWALRVECRYSKDEILEAYLNRVAFGPSVYGVEEASRYYFDKPASALSPAEAAALAVTIRSPSVLDPFTDQGQEELAHWTGPLLERLESNGSLTAEAGERARSQVLELNPDPPPFLAPHFCDLAQKEALGRRGQVATTLDLELQRFVEGSVRAHLELLAQHKVGNAAVIVADVETGEILAMVGSRDYHRRQDGQHNASVSLRQPGSTIKPFTYALLMEGSGTAGTILPDLDLYEDSDLESFVPVNYDKHFHGPVSVRTALGCSYNVPAVRALERVGTTALLDTLRKSGLVDLKETPEHYGLGLTLGDGSTSLLQLVAAYRVFARGGLYSPLTLLPEATPTPADTVLSDRACYLISDVLSDRQARIASFGTPNVLEFPFPVAVKTGTSKGYRDNWCIGYTPKHIVGVWVGNSDGSPMQDVSGITGAGPLFRDVMLQMGDGGEFTVPAGLTRLKLCNLSGLQANDRCPSTSVEAVFQEKPPEECAVCGEEDGKLVYDMPSLYRPWALERGLPAPSSPAEASDGLRFVFPLAHDVFLTDPDLSLDYQRVKLRIAGGAPPYTWSVDGKEVSTTDSTSLWWELKTGRHRIEVRDAQGSRKELPLEVMGEKPPG
;
A
#
# COMPACT_ATOMS: atom_id res chain seq x y z
N MET A 1 59.89 -55.59 14.66
CA MET A 1 58.86 -54.54 14.82
C MET A 1 58.67 -53.81 13.49
N LYS A 2 57.56 -54.02 12.78
CA LYS A 2 57.26 -53.32 11.50
C LYS A 2 56.86 -51.87 11.77
N PRO A 3 57.23 -50.88 10.93
CA PRO A 3 57.14 -49.47 11.29
C PRO A 3 55.69 -48.97 11.17
N VAL A 4 54.96 -49.02 12.27
CA VAL A 4 53.60 -48.47 12.43
C VAL A 4 53.53 -46.99 12.02
N TRP A 5 54.64 -46.26 12.10
CA TRP A 5 54.75 -44.87 11.68
C TRP A 5 54.59 -44.64 10.18
N LYS A 6 55.08 -45.53 9.30
CA LYS A 6 54.92 -45.37 7.84
C LYS A 6 53.45 -45.47 7.41
N LYS A 7 52.66 -46.33 8.08
CA LYS A 7 51.21 -46.44 7.84
C LYS A 7 50.43 -45.23 8.39
N ARG A 8 50.86 -44.64 9.51
CA ARG A 8 50.24 -43.41 10.06
C ARG A 8 50.51 -42.20 9.19
N ILE A 9 51.73 -42.04 8.68
CA ILE A 9 52.10 -40.98 7.73
C ILE A 9 51.34 -41.14 6.41
N GLY A 10 51.26 -42.36 5.86
CA GLY A 10 50.48 -42.62 4.64
C GLY A 10 48.99 -42.31 4.78
N ARG A 11 48.39 -42.62 5.93
CA ARG A 11 46.99 -42.24 6.23
C ARG A 11 46.82 -40.73 6.39
N ALA A 12 47.75 -40.04 7.04
CA ALA A 12 47.71 -38.59 7.17
C ALA A 12 47.83 -37.89 5.80
N LEU A 13 48.72 -38.37 4.92
CA LEU A 13 48.86 -37.85 3.56
C LEU A 13 47.62 -38.14 2.70
N ALA A 14 47.01 -39.31 2.83
CA ALA A 14 45.77 -39.63 2.12
C ALA A 14 44.58 -38.77 2.61
N LEU A 15 44.47 -38.53 3.91
CA LEU A 15 43.46 -37.64 4.48
C LEU A 15 43.69 -36.18 4.08
N LEU A 16 44.95 -35.73 4.02
CA LEU A 16 45.30 -34.40 3.52
C LEU A 16 44.98 -34.28 2.03
N GLY A 17 45.31 -35.28 1.22
CA GLY A 17 44.96 -35.33 -0.20
C GLY A 17 43.45 -35.30 -0.42
N LEU A 18 42.68 -36.07 0.37
CA LEU A 18 41.22 -36.05 0.33
C LEU A 18 40.67 -34.68 0.76
N ALA A 19 41.24 -34.05 1.79
CA ALA A 19 40.84 -32.71 2.23
C ALA A 19 41.11 -31.65 1.14
N VAL A 20 42.24 -31.73 0.45
CA VAL A 20 42.56 -30.85 -0.70
C VAL A 20 41.58 -31.07 -1.84
N VAL A 21 41.28 -32.33 -2.19
CA VAL A 21 40.28 -32.64 -3.24
C VAL A 21 38.90 -32.10 -2.86
N LEU A 22 38.44 -32.34 -1.63
CA LEU A 22 37.16 -31.84 -1.13
C LEU A 22 37.11 -30.30 -1.06
N PHE A 23 38.24 -29.64 -0.83
CA PHE A 23 38.33 -28.18 -0.82
C PHE A 23 38.09 -27.57 -2.21
N PHE A 24 38.62 -28.19 -3.27
CA PHE A 24 38.48 -27.72 -4.66
C PHE A 24 37.27 -28.31 -5.42
N LEU A 25 36.61 -29.33 -4.86
CA LEU A 25 35.49 -30.04 -5.50
C LEU A 25 34.29 -29.13 -5.88
N PRO A 26 33.85 -28.16 -5.04
CA PRO A 26 32.73 -27.30 -5.42
C PRO A 26 33.13 -26.37 -6.58
N PRO A 27 32.28 -26.14 -7.59
CA PRO A 27 32.55 -25.12 -8.58
C PRO A 27 32.56 -23.73 -7.93
N ILE A 28 33.43 -22.84 -8.41
CA ILE A 28 33.38 -21.43 -8.00
C ILE A 28 32.09 -20.83 -8.57
N PRO A 29 31.28 -20.13 -7.75
CA PRO A 29 30.09 -19.39 -8.17
C PRO A 29 30.43 -18.47 -9.34
N GLU A 30 29.49 -18.26 -10.25
CA GLU A 30 29.72 -17.52 -11.50
C GLU A 30 30.20 -16.09 -11.23
N GLU A 31 29.67 -15.47 -10.19
CA GLU A 31 29.96 -14.13 -9.68
C GLU A 31 31.41 -13.98 -9.17
N LEU A 32 32.07 -15.10 -8.86
CA LEU A 32 33.46 -15.14 -8.37
C LEU A 32 34.44 -15.61 -9.46
N ARG A 33 33.98 -15.81 -10.71
CA ARG A 33 34.82 -16.26 -11.84
C ARG A 33 35.44 -15.12 -12.65
N ASP A 34 34.79 -13.96 -12.65
CA ASP A 34 35.30 -12.74 -13.26
C ASP A 34 35.14 -11.59 -12.28
N LEU A 35 36.26 -11.12 -11.73
CA LEU A 35 36.26 -9.97 -10.83
C LEU A 35 36.11 -8.64 -11.59
N ARG A 36 36.01 -8.61 -12.92
CA ARG A 36 35.98 -7.38 -13.75
C ARG A 36 34.68 -7.14 -14.54
N SER A 37 33.70 -8.05 -14.54
CA SER A 37 32.44 -7.81 -15.24
C SER A 37 31.61 -6.72 -14.55
N ASP A 38 31.19 -5.70 -15.31
CA ASP A 38 29.83 -5.09 -15.33
C ASP A 38 29.77 -3.57 -15.54
N SER A 39 28.56 -3.07 -15.91
CA SER A 39 27.95 -1.76 -16.33
C SER A 39 27.28 -0.68 -15.39
N SER A 40 27.59 0.63 -15.39
CA SER A 40 26.87 1.65 -14.59
C SER A 40 25.45 1.84 -15.12
N LEU A 41 24.48 2.07 -14.22
CA LEU A 41 23.09 2.36 -14.56
C LEU A 41 22.79 3.83 -14.22
N ASN A 42 22.50 4.62 -15.26
CA ASN A 42 22.10 6.02 -15.10
C ASN A 42 20.61 6.14 -15.41
N LEU A 43 19.82 6.50 -14.40
CA LEU A 43 18.39 6.75 -14.57
C LEU A 43 18.18 8.21 -14.98
N THR A 44 17.44 8.42 -16.05
CA THR A 44 16.95 9.74 -16.44
C THR A 44 15.44 9.82 -16.34
N ASP A 45 14.93 11.03 -16.23
CA ASP A 45 13.51 11.30 -16.38
C ASP A 45 13.08 11.04 -17.84
N ARG A 46 11.81 11.23 -18.12
CA ARG A 46 11.24 11.02 -19.46
C ARG A 46 11.71 12.05 -20.50
N HIS A 47 12.29 13.16 -20.07
CA HIS A 47 12.84 14.23 -20.92
C HIS A 47 14.36 14.13 -21.10
N GLY A 48 15.02 13.18 -20.44
CA GLY A 48 16.46 12.95 -20.50
C GLY A 48 17.26 13.66 -19.40
N GLU A 49 16.62 14.35 -18.45
CA GLU A 49 17.29 14.92 -17.29
C GLU A 49 17.77 13.81 -16.34
N PRO A 50 19.01 13.88 -15.82
CA PRO A 50 19.53 12.83 -14.96
C PRO A 50 18.86 12.86 -13.59
N LEU A 51 18.20 11.77 -13.21
CA LEU A 51 17.54 11.61 -11.90
C LEU A 51 18.47 11.02 -10.87
N ARG A 52 19.12 9.92 -11.25
CA ARG A 52 20.02 9.18 -10.39
C ARG A 52 21.13 8.59 -11.22
N ARG A 53 22.35 9.00 -10.92
CA ARG A 53 23.53 8.26 -11.35
C ARG A 53 23.77 7.20 -10.29
N ASN A 54 23.39 5.96 -10.56
CA ASN A 54 23.85 4.87 -9.72
C ASN A 54 25.31 4.63 -10.11
N LEU A 55 26.19 5.23 -9.31
CA LEU A 55 27.62 5.04 -9.35
C LEU A 55 27.89 3.62 -8.83
N SER A 56 27.68 2.68 -9.74
CA SER A 56 27.54 1.25 -9.60
C SER A 56 26.33 0.72 -8.82
N SER A 57 25.60 -0.20 -9.47
CA SER A 57 24.94 -1.28 -8.75
C SER A 57 26.02 -2.27 -8.29
N ARG A 58 25.68 -3.14 -7.34
CA ARG A 58 26.55 -4.24 -6.88
C ARG A 58 27.06 -5.17 -8.02
N GLU A 59 26.60 -4.97 -9.24
CA GLU A 59 26.93 -5.67 -10.49
C GLU A 59 26.96 -4.68 -11.67
N GLY A 60 27.76 -3.60 -11.61
CA GLY A 60 27.65 -2.56 -12.65
C GLY A 60 28.60 -1.36 -12.70
N VAL A 61 29.66 -1.37 -13.51
CA VAL A 61 30.68 -0.35 -13.91
C VAL A 61 30.90 0.78 -12.93
N ASN A 62 32.07 0.71 -12.33
CA ASN A 62 32.84 1.91 -12.03
C ASN A 62 33.55 2.31 -13.31
N SER A 63 33.95 3.56 -13.44
CA SER A 63 35.13 3.89 -14.22
C SER A 63 36.29 3.06 -13.66
N TRP A 64 36.48 1.84 -14.18
CA TRP A 64 37.36 0.84 -13.58
C TRP A 64 38.78 1.34 -13.68
N VAL A 65 39.35 1.71 -12.55
CA VAL A 65 40.73 2.17 -12.48
C VAL A 65 41.60 0.97 -12.13
N ARG A 66 42.69 0.77 -12.88
CA ARG A 66 43.66 -0.27 -12.53
C ARG A 66 44.36 0.11 -11.24
N LEU A 67 44.77 -0.86 -10.44
CA LEU A 67 45.49 -0.58 -9.19
C LEU A 67 46.72 0.31 -9.40
N SER A 68 47.42 0.13 -10.53
CA SER A 68 48.57 0.95 -10.94
C SER A 68 48.26 2.41 -11.30
N GLU A 69 47.00 2.74 -11.59
CA GLU A 69 46.55 4.11 -11.89
C GLU A 69 46.02 4.82 -10.64
N MET A 70 45.82 4.10 -9.54
CA MET A 70 45.41 4.66 -8.25
C MET A 70 46.61 5.29 -7.53
N PRO A 71 46.41 6.36 -6.74
CA PRO A 71 47.48 6.95 -5.95
C PRO A 71 48.04 5.95 -4.93
N PRO A 72 49.37 5.78 -4.83
CA PRO A 72 49.98 4.87 -3.85
C PRO A 72 49.55 5.16 -2.41
N ILE A 73 49.38 6.44 -2.08
CA ILE A 73 48.96 6.86 -0.74
C ILE A 73 47.56 6.38 -0.38
N LEU A 74 46.65 6.26 -1.35
CA LEU A 74 45.31 5.72 -1.13
C LEU A 74 45.38 4.23 -0.79
N ILE A 75 46.19 3.49 -1.53
CA ILE A 75 46.40 2.06 -1.30
C ILE A 75 46.92 1.85 0.12
N ASP A 76 47.94 2.60 0.52
CA ASP A 76 48.50 2.53 1.87
C ASP A 76 47.51 2.96 2.96
N ALA A 77 46.69 3.99 2.69
CA ALA A 77 45.64 4.45 3.59
C ALA A 77 44.59 3.37 3.84
N VAL A 78 44.07 2.73 2.77
CA VAL A 78 43.07 1.66 2.88
C VAL A 78 43.66 0.43 3.59
N LEU A 79 44.87 0.00 3.23
CA LEU A 79 45.53 -1.11 3.89
C LEU A 79 45.76 -0.82 5.38
N THR A 80 46.18 0.39 5.73
CA THR A 80 46.41 0.77 7.13
C THR A 80 45.11 0.87 7.94
N ALA A 81 44.01 1.32 7.31
CA ALA A 81 42.72 1.50 7.95
C ALA A 81 41.92 0.20 8.13
N GLU A 82 41.94 -0.67 7.11
CA GLU A 82 41.11 -1.88 7.01
C GLU A 82 41.88 -3.17 7.30
N ASP A 83 43.05 -3.38 6.69
CA ASP A 83 43.75 -4.68 6.72
C ASP A 83 45.27 -4.55 6.59
N LYS A 84 45.94 -4.18 7.71
CA LYS A 84 47.38 -3.86 7.74
C LYS A 84 48.28 -4.99 7.24
N ARG A 85 47.83 -6.24 7.33
CA ARG A 85 48.62 -7.43 6.94
C ARG A 85 48.07 -8.14 5.72
N PHE A 86 47.28 -7.45 4.90
CA PHE A 86 46.63 -8.00 3.73
C PHE A 86 47.55 -8.88 2.87
N TYR A 87 48.77 -8.44 2.57
CA TYR A 87 49.72 -9.19 1.74
C TYR A 87 50.34 -10.42 2.43
N TYR A 88 50.22 -10.58 3.75
CA TYR A 88 50.90 -11.60 4.54
C TYR A 88 49.99 -12.76 5.00
N HIS A 89 48.68 -12.67 4.78
CA HIS A 89 47.74 -13.73 5.17
C HIS A 89 46.94 -14.27 3.97
N PRO A 90 46.56 -15.56 3.96
CA PRO A 90 45.68 -16.12 2.93
C PRO A 90 44.22 -15.90 3.32
N GLY A 91 43.61 -14.77 2.94
CA GLY A 91 42.17 -14.50 3.11
C GLY A 91 41.65 -14.26 4.53
N ALA A 92 42.31 -14.75 5.57
CA ALA A 92 41.99 -14.46 6.96
C ALA A 92 43.26 -14.25 7.79
N ASP A 93 43.25 -13.23 8.64
CA ASP A 93 44.36 -12.90 9.53
C ASP A 93 44.14 -13.53 10.92
N PRO A 94 44.87 -14.61 11.28
CA PRO A 94 44.69 -15.28 12.56
C PRO A 94 45.05 -14.38 13.75
N VAL A 95 45.98 -13.45 13.56
CA VAL A 95 46.42 -12.55 14.62
C VAL A 95 45.42 -11.40 14.78
N ALA A 96 44.78 -10.92 13.71
CA ALA A 96 43.67 -9.97 13.82
C ALA A 96 42.46 -10.59 14.54
N ILE A 97 42.14 -11.85 14.23
CA ILE A 97 41.09 -12.63 14.90
C ILE A 97 41.39 -12.78 16.40
N ALA A 98 42.63 -13.15 16.76
CA ALA A 98 43.04 -13.31 18.14
C ALA A 98 42.96 -11.98 18.92
N ARG A 99 43.47 -10.89 18.34
CA ARG A 99 43.38 -9.54 18.92
C ARG A 99 41.93 -9.12 19.15
N ALA A 100 41.09 -9.23 18.12
CA ALA A 100 39.69 -8.83 18.21
C ALA A 100 38.91 -9.66 19.23
N SER A 101 39.20 -10.97 19.32
CA SER A 101 38.61 -11.85 20.32
C SER A 101 39.00 -11.41 21.73
N PHE A 102 40.27 -11.07 21.96
CA PHE A 102 40.75 -10.56 23.24
C PHE A 102 40.09 -9.23 23.62
N ASP A 103 40.03 -8.27 22.70
CA ASP A 103 39.41 -6.95 22.93
C ASP A 103 37.91 -7.07 23.24
N ASN A 104 37.19 -7.90 22.48
CA ASN A 104 35.75 -8.10 22.67
C ASN A 104 35.43 -8.79 24.00
N ILE A 105 36.27 -9.73 24.45
CA ILE A 105 36.15 -10.36 25.78
C ILE A 105 36.43 -9.34 26.88
N ARG A 106 37.49 -8.54 26.74
CA ARG A 106 37.88 -7.54 27.73
C ARG A 106 36.84 -6.44 27.89
N GLN A 107 36.22 -6.01 26.79
CA GLN A 107 35.25 -4.90 26.79
C GLN A 107 33.79 -5.35 26.92
N ARG A 108 33.53 -6.67 26.99
CA ARG A 108 32.19 -7.30 27.11
C ARG A 108 31.18 -6.84 26.04
N ARG A 109 31.65 -6.29 24.93
CA ARG A 109 30.87 -5.87 23.76
C ARG A 109 31.75 -5.99 22.53
N VAL A 110 31.15 -6.02 21.34
CA VAL A 110 31.92 -6.04 20.09
C VAL A 110 32.47 -4.64 19.84
N VAL A 111 33.80 -4.48 19.87
CA VAL A 111 34.50 -3.19 19.72
C VAL A 111 35.48 -3.20 18.56
N SER A 112 36.01 -4.37 18.19
CA SER A 112 36.89 -4.50 17.02
C SER A 112 36.46 -5.64 16.10
N GLY A 113 36.48 -5.34 14.79
CA GLY A 113 36.27 -6.31 13.73
C GLY A 113 37.56 -7.09 13.42
N ALA A 114 37.41 -8.27 12.84
CA ALA A 114 38.51 -9.12 12.37
C ALA A 114 38.35 -9.53 10.89
N SER A 115 37.51 -8.79 10.15
CA SER A 115 37.23 -9.08 8.74
C SER A 115 38.32 -8.48 7.86
N THR A 116 38.86 -9.29 6.95
CA THR A 116 39.91 -8.92 5.98
C THR A 116 39.31 -8.32 4.72
N ILE A 117 40.10 -7.63 3.90
CA ILE A 117 39.66 -7.07 2.61
C ILE A 117 39.00 -8.13 1.72
N THR A 118 39.58 -9.33 1.63
CA THR A 118 39.03 -10.45 0.84
C THR A 118 37.65 -10.89 1.35
N GLN A 119 37.46 -10.94 2.67
CA GLN A 119 36.16 -11.27 3.26
C GLN A 119 35.13 -10.17 3.04
N GLN A 120 35.56 -8.91 3.07
CA GLN A 120 34.70 -7.77 2.77
C GLN A 120 34.26 -7.78 1.30
N LEU A 121 35.20 -7.99 0.36
CA LEU A 121 34.92 -8.15 -1.07
C LEU A 121 33.90 -9.27 -1.31
N LEU A 122 34.07 -10.44 -0.68
CA LEU A 122 33.14 -11.55 -0.84
C LEU A 122 31.75 -11.27 -0.28
N ARG A 123 31.65 -10.51 0.80
CA ARG A 123 30.35 -10.08 1.34
C ARG A 123 29.65 -9.12 0.37
N THR A 124 30.42 -8.39 -0.43
CA THR A 124 29.90 -7.54 -1.51
C THR A 124 29.45 -8.37 -2.73
N LEU A 125 30.27 -9.34 -3.17
CA LEU A 125 29.98 -10.17 -4.36
C LEU A 125 28.95 -11.29 -4.14
N SER A 126 28.94 -11.90 -2.95
CA SER A 126 28.06 -13.02 -2.61
C SER A 126 27.55 -12.84 -1.17
N PRO A 127 26.52 -11.99 -0.97
CA PRO A 127 25.94 -11.76 0.35
C PRO A 127 25.36 -13.07 0.92
N PRO A 128 25.55 -13.35 2.22
CA PRO A 128 25.00 -14.55 2.81
C PRO A 128 23.48 -14.42 3.00
N GLU A 129 22.72 -15.43 2.57
CA GLU A 129 21.25 -15.52 2.75
C GLU A 129 20.84 -15.53 4.22
N GLU A 130 21.68 -16.08 5.10
CA GLU A 130 21.45 -16.16 6.54
C GLU A 130 22.59 -15.51 7.34
N ARG A 131 22.27 -14.92 8.50
CA ARG A 131 23.27 -14.36 9.43
C ARG A 131 23.68 -15.39 10.47
N GLY A 132 24.96 -15.42 10.85
CA GLY A 132 25.46 -16.25 11.95
C GLY A 132 26.87 -16.81 11.73
N MET A 133 27.30 -17.71 12.62
CA MET A 133 28.63 -18.34 12.55
C MET A 133 28.82 -19.19 11.29
N LYS A 134 27.77 -19.87 10.80
CA LYS A 134 27.83 -20.66 9.56
C LYS A 134 28.16 -19.81 8.35
N ALA A 135 27.51 -18.65 8.21
CA ALA A 135 27.80 -17.69 7.15
C ALA A 135 29.24 -17.16 7.23
N LYS A 136 29.74 -16.92 8.46
CA LYS A 136 31.13 -16.50 8.67
C LYS A 136 32.15 -17.57 8.26
N LEU A 137 31.88 -18.85 8.53
CA LEU A 137 32.71 -19.97 8.08
C LEU A 137 32.64 -20.19 6.57
N LYS A 138 31.46 -20.06 5.95
CA LYS A 138 31.29 -20.10 4.49
C LYS A 138 32.06 -18.97 3.80
N GLY A 139 32.00 -17.75 4.35
CA GLY A 139 32.77 -16.61 3.89
C GLY A 139 34.29 -16.83 4.00
N LEU A 140 34.75 -17.44 5.10
CA LEU A 140 36.15 -17.83 5.25
C LEU A 140 36.60 -18.86 4.20
N TYR A 141 35.78 -19.88 3.94
CA TYR A 141 36.05 -20.89 2.91
C TYR A 141 36.19 -20.23 1.53
N TRP A 142 35.26 -19.37 1.14
CA TRP A 142 35.34 -18.67 -0.13
C TRP A 142 36.50 -17.68 -0.19
N ALA A 143 36.87 -17.03 0.92
CA ALA A 143 38.01 -16.10 0.98
C ALA A 143 39.31 -16.83 0.64
N LEU A 144 39.53 -17.99 1.25
CA LEU A 144 40.69 -18.84 0.94
C LEU A 144 40.70 -19.29 -0.53
N ARG A 145 39.54 -19.59 -1.10
CA ARG A 145 39.44 -20.03 -2.51
C ARG A 145 39.70 -18.93 -3.52
N VAL A 146 39.20 -17.72 -3.26
CA VAL A 146 39.48 -16.54 -4.09
C VAL A 146 40.99 -16.23 -4.06
N GLU A 147 41.61 -16.31 -2.89
CA GLU A 147 43.05 -16.09 -2.69
C GLU A 147 43.95 -17.15 -3.36
N CYS A 148 43.42 -18.35 -3.63
CA CYS A 148 44.13 -19.35 -4.44
C CYS A 148 44.03 -19.09 -5.95
N ARG A 149 43.07 -18.29 -6.41
CA ARG A 149 42.79 -18.06 -7.84
C ARG A 149 43.29 -16.71 -8.32
N TYR A 150 43.13 -15.66 -7.51
CA TYR A 150 43.49 -14.30 -7.85
C TYR A 150 44.68 -13.84 -7.01
N SER A 151 45.51 -13.00 -7.61
CA SER A 151 46.58 -12.29 -6.91
C SER A 151 46.03 -11.29 -5.90
N LYS A 152 46.86 -10.90 -4.94
CA LYS A 152 46.52 -9.86 -3.95
C LYS A 152 46.14 -8.55 -4.62
N ASP A 153 46.85 -8.18 -5.69
CA ASP A 153 46.62 -6.95 -6.43
C ASP A 153 45.26 -6.99 -7.15
N GLU A 154 44.89 -8.12 -7.76
CA GLU A 154 43.57 -8.27 -8.40
C GLU A 154 42.44 -8.21 -7.38
N ILE A 155 42.62 -8.81 -6.20
CA ILE A 155 41.64 -8.75 -5.10
C ILE A 155 41.50 -7.31 -4.59
N LEU A 156 42.61 -6.60 -4.42
CA LEU A 156 42.62 -5.22 -3.94
C LEU A 156 42.04 -4.26 -4.99
N GLU A 157 42.39 -4.43 -6.27
CA GLU A 157 41.80 -3.70 -7.39
C GLU A 157 40.29 -3.88 -7.44
N ALA A 158 39.84 -5.13 -7.35
CA ALA A 158 38.42 -5.46 -7.35
C ALA A 158 37.68 -4.92 -6.13
N TYR A 159 38.34 -4.87 -4.98
CA TYR A 159 37.82 -4.29 -3.75
C TYR A 159 37.69 -2.77 -3.83
N LEU A 160 38.76 -2.06 -4.20
CA LEU A 160 38.77 -0.59 -4.27
C LEU A 160 37.82 -0.05 -5.34
N ASN A 161 37.58 -0.82 -6.40
CA ASN A 161 36.54 -0.48 -7.36
C ASN A 161 35.13 -0.80 -6.83
N ARG A 162 34.89 -1.66 -5.84
CA ARG A 162 33.52 -2.05 -5.43
C ARG A 162 33.09 -1.61 -4.04
N VAL A 163 34.04 -1.19 -3.20
CA VAL A 163 33.74 -0.79 -1.85
C VAL A 163 32.91 0.49 -1.86
N ALA A 164 31.96 0.60 -0.94
CA ALA A 164 31.15 1.79 -0.76
C ALA A 164 31.99 2.87 -0.06
N PHE A 165 32.08 4.05 -0.66
CA PHE A 165 32.68 5.25 -0.09
C PHE A 165 31.63 6.26 0.38
N GLY A 166 30.36 6.07 0.02
CA GLY A 166 29.22 6.90 0.42
C GLY A 166 27.86 6.24 0.19
N PRO A 167 26.74 6.90 0.51
CA PRO A 167 25.40 6.44 0.16
C PRO A 167 25.24 6.30 -1.37
N SER A 168 25.23 5.06 -1.87
CA SER A 168 25.18 4.77 -3.32
C SER A 168 26.40 5.24 -4.12
N VAL A 169 27.54 5.48 -3.46
CA VAL A 169 28.82 5.84 -4.09
C VAL A 169 29.78 4.67 -3.89
N TYR A 170 30.10 3.96 -4.96
CA TYR A 170 30.94 2.77 -4.94
C TYR A 170 32.12 2.95 -5.88
N GLY A 171 33.26 2.43 -5.47
CA GLY A 171 34.49 2.53 -6.24
C GLY A 171 35.20 3.86 -6.06
N VAL A 172 36.53 3.79 -6.06
CA VAL A 172 37.39 4.95 -5.76
C VAL A 172 37.25 6.07 -6.80
N GLU A 173 37.19 5.73 -8.08
CA GLU A 173 37.12 6.74 -9.16
C GLU A 173 35.83 7.54 -9.07
N GLU A 174 34.72 6.85 -8.85
CA GLU A 174 33.43 7.51 -8.68
C GLU A 174 33.37 8.28 -7.37
N ALA A 175 33.95 7.78 -6.28
CA ALA A 175 34.04 8.51 -5.03
C ALA A 175 34.83 9.82 -5.18
N SER A 176 35.96 9.77 -5.89
CA SER A 176 36.79 10.94 -6.15
C SER A 176 36.03 12.00 -6.98
N ARG A 177 35.28 11.57 -8.00
CA ARG A 177 34.45 12.48 -8.82
C ARG A 177 33.27 13.01 -8.03
N TYR A 178 32.60 12.16 -7.24
CA TYR A 178 31.45 12.52 -6.42
C TYR A 178 31.81 13.58 -5.38
N TYR A 179 32.87 13.35 -4.59
CA TYR A 179 33.22 14.22 -3.48
C TYR A 179 34.11 15.39 -3.86
N PHE A 180 34.97 15.26 -4.87
CA PHE A 180 36.03 16.24 -5.15
C PHE A 180 36.11 16.69 -6.61
N ASP A 181 35.19 16.26 -7.48
CA ASP A 181 35.14 16.59 -8.92
C ASP A 181 36.47 16.37 -9.67
N LYS A 182 37.17 15.27 -9.37
CA LYS A 182 38.44 14.93 -10.04
C LYS A 182 38.67 13.43 -10.14
N PRO A 183 39.51 12.96 -11.09
CA PRO A 183 39.87 11.54 -11.17
C PRO A 183 40.62 11.08 -9.91
N ALA A 184 40.47 9.80 -9.54
CA ALA A 184 41.11 9.24 -8.35
C ALA A 184 42.63 9.36 -8.38
N SER A 185 43.25 9.34 -9.57
CA SER A 185 44.69 9.55 -9.74
C SER A 185 45.18 10.92 -9.26
N ALA A 186 44.29 11.90 -9.09
CA ALA A 186 44.59 13.26 -8.66
C ALA A 186 44.26 13.54 -7.17
N LEU A 187 43.93 12.51 -6.39
CA LEU A 187 43.65 12.68 -4.95
C LEU A 187 44.88 13.14 -4.17
N SER A 188 44.68 14.10 -3.28
CA SER A 188 45.69 14.50 -2.29
C SER A 188 45.81 13.45 -1.17
N PRO A 189 46.90 13.45 -0.38
CA PRO A 189 47.01 12.58 0.79
C PRO A 189 45.87 12.75 1.81
N ALA A 190 45.35 13.96 2.00
CA ALA A 190 44.23 14.22 2.91
C ALA A 190 42.93 13.60 2.38
N GLU A 191 42.64 13.79 1.10
CA GLU A 191 41.44 13.25 0.45
C GLU A 191 41.48 11.72 0.36
N ALA A 192 42.65 11.16 0.04
CA ALA A 192 42.86 9.71 0.02
C ALA A 192 42.66 9.08 1.40
N ALA A 193 43.18 9.72 2.45
CA ALA A 193 42.96 9.28 3.83
C ALA A 193 41.48 9.42 4.24
N ALA A 194 40.81 10.51 3.85
CA ALA A 194 39.40 10.71 4.09
C ALA A 194 38.55 9.61 3.43
N LEU A 195 38.76 9.31 2.14
CA LEU A 195 38.09 8.22 1.43
C LEU A 195 38.37 6.86 2.07
N ALA A 196 39.60 6.59 2.51
CA ALA A 196 39.92 5.34 3.20
C ALA A 196 39.14 5.19 4.53
N VAL A 197 38.86 6.29 5.22
CA VAL A 197 38.08 6.31 6.46
C VAL A 197 36.59 6.09 6.19
N THR A 198 36.03 6.66 5.13
CA THR A 198 34.58 6.56 4.84
C THR A 198 34.12 5.11 4.66
N ILE A 199 34.98 4.22 4.14
CA ILE A 199 34.72 2.78 3.95
C ILE A 199 34.12 2.12 5.20
N ARG A 200 34.54 2.54 6.39
CA ARG A 200 34.11 1.96 7.67
C ARG A 200 32.61 2.12 7.92
N SER A 201 32.09 3.30 7.58
CA SER A 201 30.69 3.66 7.81
C SER A 201 30.24 4.72 6.80
N PRO A 202 30.04 4.34 5.52
CA PRO A 202 29.87 5.28 4.41
C PRO A 202 28.72 6.27 4.58
N SER A 203 27.62 5.85 5.22
CA SER A 203 26.45 6.72 5.43
C SER A 203 26.57 7.65 6.63
N VAL A 204 27.44 7.35 7.59
CA VAL A 204 27.64 8.19 8.80
C VAL A 204 28.76 9.19 8.55
N LEU A 205 29.79 8.78 7.83
CA LEU A 205 30.99 9.56 7.53
C LEU A 205 30.85 10.35 6.22
N ASP A 206 29.63 10.66 5.79
CA ASP A 206 29.37 11.38 4.54
C ASP A 206 29.83 12.85 4.66
N PRO A 207 30.85 13.26 3.87
CA PRO A 207 31.38 14.63 3.88
C PRO A 207 30.34 15.73 3.59
N PHE A 208 29.21 15.42 2.96
CA PHE A 208 28.17 16.42 2.66
C PHE A 208 27.29 16.78 3.87
N THR A 209 27.44 16.07 5.00
CA THR A 209 26.67 16.33 6.22
C THR A 209 27.55 16.94 7.30
N ASP A 210 27.04 17.90 8.08
CA ASP A 210 27.80 18.53 9.17
C ASP A 210 28.35 17.49 10.16
N GLN A 211 27.49 16.55 10.57
CA GLN A 211 27.88 15.45 11.46
C GLN A 211 28.95 14.55 10.81
N GLY A 212 28.82 14.26 9.51
CA GLY A 212 29.76 13.43 8.79
C GLY A 212 31.13 14.09 8.64
N GLN A 213 31.20 15.41 8.44
CA GLN A 213 32.47 16.15 8.40
C GLN A 213 33.20 16.08 9.74
N GLU A 214 32.50 16.28 10.86
CA GLU A 214 33.09 16.18 12.20
C GLU A 214 33.65 14.78 12.49
N GLU A 215 32.86 13.74 12.22
CA GLU A 215 33.28 12.34 12.41
C GLU A 215 34.42 11.96 11.46
N LEU A 216 34.36 12.40 10.20
CA LEU A 216 35.42 12.14 9.22
C LEU A 216 36.74 12.76 9.64
N ALA A 217 36.73 14.01 10.12
CA ALA A 217 37.91 14.68 10.65
C ALA A 217 38.48 13.94 11.87
N HIS A 218 37.62 13.46 12.77
CA HIS A 218 38.02 12.70 13.96
C HIS A 218 38.82 11.43 13.62
N TRP A 219 38.45 10.73 12.55
CA TRP A 219 39.09 9.47 12.16
C TRP A 219 40.26 9.64 11.16
N THR A 220 40.25 10.70 10.36
CA THR A 220 41.28 10.96 9.33
C THR A 220 42.62 11.37 9.94
N GLY A 221 42.61 12.22 10.99
CA GLY A 221 43.83 12.64 11.68
C GLY A 221 44.69 11.48 12.19
N PRO A 222 44.14 10.55 13.02
CA PRO A 222 44.87 9.38 13.49
C PRO A 222 45.33 8.42 12.38
N LEU A 223 44.65 8.39 11.23
CA LEU A 223 45.10 7.61 10.08
C LEU A 223 46.34 8.23 9.44
N LEU A 224 46.35 9.56 9.25
CA LEU A 224 47.51 10.30 8.72
C LEU A 224 48.75 10.14 9.62
N GLU A 225 48.59 10.17 10.95
CA GLU A 225 49.69 9.90 11.89
C GLU A 225 50.27 8.49 11.73
N ARG A 226 49.40 7.49 11.50
CA ARG A 226 49.85 6.11 11.26
C ARG A 226 50.60 5.97 9.94
N LEU A 227 50.14 6.67 8.89
CA LEU A 227 50.80 6.72 7.58
C LEU A 227 52.15 7.45 7.62
N GLU A 228 52.32 8.39 8.53
CA GLU A 228 53.62 8.98 8.81
C GLU A 228 54.54 7.98 9.55
N SER A 229 54.01 7.32 10.58
CA SER A 229 54.78 6.37 11.42
C SER A 229 55.27 5.12 10.69
N ASN A 230 54.57 4.67 9.65
CA ASN A 230 54.93 3.50 8.85
C ASN A 230 55.78 3.85 7.61
N GLY A 231 56.07 5.14 7.39
CA GLY A 231 56.88 5.64 6.27
C GLY A 231 56.14 5.82 4.95
N SER A 232 54.83 5.61 4.89
CA SER A 232 54.01 5.85 3.68
C SER A 232 53.86 7.34 3.35
N LEU A 233 54.03 8.22 4.34
CA LEU A 233 53.93 9.67 4.20
C LEU A 233 55.14 10.35 4.86
N THR A 234 55.73 11.36 4.20
CA THR A 234 56.78 12.17 4.82
C THR A 234 56.19 13.11 5.87
N ALA A 235 56.97 13.51 6.88
CA ALA A 235 56.51 14.45 7.90
C ALA A 235 55.94 15.76 7.31
N GLU A 236 56.58 16.30 6.27
CA GLU A 236 56.10 17.50 5.56
C GLU A 236 54.79 17.25 4.79
N ALA A 237 54.60 16.07 4.21
CA ALA A 237 53.35 15.71 3.54
C ALA A 237 52.23 15.43 4.57
N GLY A 238 52.56 14.86 5.72
CA GLY A 238 51.65 14.67 6.87
C GLY A 238 51.13 15.97 7.43
N GLU A 239 52.01 16.94 7.65
CA GLU A 239 51.62 18.26 8.15
C GLU A 239 50.71 19.00 7.18
N ARG A 240 51.03 18.95 5.88
CA ARG A 240 50.17 19.50 4.82
C ARG A 240 48.83 18.80 4.74
N ALA A 241 48.79 17.47 4.85
CA ALA A 241 47.55 16.71 4.80
C ALA A 241 46.63 17.02 6.00
N ARG A 242 47.20 17.20 7.19
CA ARG A 242 46.44 17.56 8.41
C ARG A 242 45.89 18.99 8.37
N SER A 243 46.55 19.89 7.66
CA SER A 243 46.14 21.29 7.53
C SER A 243 45.27 21.58 6.30
N GLN A 244 45.15 20.62 5.37
CA GLN A 244 44.29 20.76 4.19
C GLN A 244 42.82 20.73 4.60
N VAL A 245 42.08 21.77 4.21
CA VAL A 245 40.61 21.77 4.22
C VAL A 245 40.12 20.99 3.01
N LEU A 246 39.21 20.02 3.22
CA LEU A 246 38.62 19.25 2.13
C LEU A 246 37.63 20.13 1.37
N GLU A 247 38.00 20.52 0.14
CA GLU A 247 37.09 21.21 -0.79
C GLU A 247 36.18 20.18 -1.44
N LEU A 248 34.92 20.15 -1.00
CA LEU A 248 33.91 19.26 -1.58
C LEU A 248 33.34 19.86 -2.86
N ASN A 249 33.03 18.99 -3.81
CA ASN A 249 32.32 19.35 -5.02
C ASN A 249 30.99 20.04 -4.65
N PRO A 250 30.74 21.28 -5.09
CA PRO A 250 29.50 21.99 -4.77
C PRO A 250 28.26 21.38 -5.44
N ASP A 251 28.44 20.63 -6.53
CA ASP A 251 27.36 20.04 -7.33
C ASP A 251 27.38 18.50 -7.21
N PRO A 252 26.79 17.92 -6.15
CA PRO A 252 26.71 16.49 -6.00
C PRO A 252 25.93 15.87 -7.18
N PRO A 253 26.28 14.64 -7.61
CA PRO A 253 25.51 13.89 -8.59
C PRO A 253 24.01 13.85 -8.24
N PRO A 254 23.14 13.88 -9.27
CA PRO A 254 21.71 14.04 -9.04
C PRO A 254 21.18 12.88 -8.22
N PHE A 255 20.45 13.23 -7.16
CA PHE A 255 19.75 12.33 -6.26
C PHE A 255 18.30 12.77 -6.14
N LEU A 256 17.57 12.65 -7.26
CA LEU A 256 16.21 13.16 -7.42
C LEU A 256 15.21 11.99 -7.40
N ALA A 257 13.99 12.25 -6.92
CA ALA A 257 12.91 11.26 -6.83
C ALA A 257 13.36 9.91 -6.21
N PRO A 258 13.98 9.89 -5.01
CA PRO A 258 14.71 8.73 -4.52
C PRO A 258 13.83 7.48 -4.35
N HIS A 259 12.60 7.64 -3.87
CA HIS A 259 11.62 6.55 -3.73
C HIS A 259 11.26 5.89 -5.06
N PHE A 260 11.06 6.70 -6.11
CA PHE A 260 10.80 6.21 -7.45
C PHE A 260 12.03 5.50 -8.01
N CYS A 261 13.21 6.14 -7.90
CA CYS A 261 14.46 5.60 -8.41
C CYS A 261 14.84 4.26 -7.75
N ASP A 262 14.57 4.08 -6.46
CA ASP A 262 14.80 2.82 -5.75
C ASP A 262 13.97 1.66 -6.32
N LEU A 263 12.74 1.94 -6.80
CA LEU A 263 11.90 0.94 -7.46
C LEU A 263 12.32 0.73 -8.91
N ALA A 264 12.54 1.81 -9.66
CA ALA A 264 12.96 1.75 -11.07
C ALA A 264 14.30 1.03 -11.23
N GLN A 265 15.23 1.19 -10.28
CA GLN A 265 16.50 0.47 -10.26
C GLN A 265 16.31 -1.05 -10.10
N LYS A 266 15.33 -1.49 -9.31
CA LYS A 266 15.02 -2.93 -9.15
C LYS A 266 14.41 -3.50 -10.43
N GLU A 267 13.60 -2.73 -11.14
CA GLU A 267 13.01 -3.15 -12.42
C GLU A 267 14.04 -3.14 -13.56
N ALA A 268 14.98 -2.18 -13.54
CA ALA A 268 16.07 -2.07 -14.49
C ALA A 268 17.23 -3.05 -14.22
N LEU A 269 17.07 -4.02 -13.31
CA LEU A 269 18.10 -5.04 -13.06
C LEU A 269 18.47 -5.75 -14.37
N GLY A 270 19.78 -5.79 -14.67
CA GLY A 270 20.33 -6.33 -15.92
C GLY A 270 20.37 -5.35 -17.11
N ARG A 271 19.71 -4.19 -17.04
CA ARG A 271 19.87 -3.10 -18.02
C ARG A 271 21.17 -2.34 -17.75
N ARG A 272 21.78 -1.79 -18.80
CA ARG A 272 23.12 -1.16 -18.77
C ARG A 272 23.08 0.21 -19.43
N GLY A 273 23.86 1.17 -18.92
CA GLY A 273 23.99 2.51 -19.50
C GLY A 273 22.87 3.45 -19.06
N GLN A 274 22.46 4.35 -19.96
CA GLN A 274 21.39 5.30 -19.71
C GLN A 274 20.03 4.61 -19.89
N VAL A 275 19.20 4.63 -18.85
CA VAL A 275 17.84 4.08 -18.87
C VAL A 275 16.86 5.22 -18.60
N ALA A 276 16.05 5.55 -19.60
CA ALA A 276 14.95 6.48 -19.44
C ALA A 276 13.85 5.85 -18.57
N THR A 277 13.31 6.65 -17.67
CA THR A 277 12.18 6.28 -16.80
C THR A 277 10.92 7.02 -17.22
N THR A 278 9.79 6.70 -16.61
CA THR A 278 8.50 7.35 -16.88
C THR A 278 8.29 8.67 -16.14
N LEU A 279 9.15 8.97 -15.16
CA LEU A 279 9.03 10.13 -14.29
C LEU A 279 9.14 11.44 -15.06
N ASP A 280 8.28 12.39 -14.73
CA ASP A 280 8.39 13.81 -15.09
C ASP A 280 8.99 14.57 -13.90
N LEU A 281 10.20 15.10 -14.06
CA LEU A 281 10.93 15.73 -12.96
C LEU A 281 10.32 17.07 -12.52
N GLU A 282 9.71 17.83 -13.43
CA GLU A 282 9.05 19.09 -13.08
C GLU A 282 7.82 18.81 -12.22
N LEU A 283 7.00 17.85 -12.64
CA LEU A 283 5.84 17.39 -11.88
C LEU A 283 6.27 16.81 -10.52
N GLN A 284 7.31 16.00 -10.48
CA GLN A 284 7.84 15.44 -9.23
C GLN A 284 8.19 16.53 -8.22
N ARG A 285 8.92 17.57 -8.65
CA ARG A 285 9.30 18.70 -7.77
C ARG A 285 8.07 19.44 -7.24
N PHE A 286 7.06 19.64 -8.07
CA PHE A 286 5.78 20.24 -7.66
C PHE A 286 5.09 19.39 -6.59
N VAL A 287 5.03 18.07 -6.78
CA VAL A 287 4.38 17.16 -5.83
C VAL A 287 5.16 17.09 -4.51
N GLU A 288 6.49 17.04 -4.54
CA GLU A 288 7.34 17.08 -3.33
C GLU A 288 7.14 18.38 -2.53
N GLY A 289 7.10 19.52 -3.22
CA GLY A 289 6.80 20.82 -2.61
C GLY A 289 5.41 20.86 -1.97
N SER A 290 4.40 20.34 -2.67
CA SER A 290 3.02 20.28 -2.18
C SER A 290 2.90 19.39 -0.94
N VAL A 291 3.53 18.22 -0.95
CA VAL A 291 3.59 17.31 0.22
C VAL A 291 4.16 18.01 1.44
N ARG A 292 5.27 18.74 1.28
CA ARG A 292 5.91 19.48 2.38
C ARG A 292 4.97 20.55 2.95
N ALA A 293 4.39 21.38 2.09
CA ALA A 293 3.48 22.45 2.50
C ALA A 293 2.24 21.93 3.25
N HIS A 294 1.60 20.87 2.75
CA HIS A 294 0.42 20.30 3.39
C HIS A 294 0.73 19.64 4.74
N LEU A 295 1.88 18.96 4.85
CA LEU A 295 2.30 18.36 6.11
C LEU A 295 2.64 19.40 7.18
N GLU A 296 3.14 20.57 6.80
CA GLU A 296 3.34 21.70 7.73
C GLU A 296 2.00 22.20 8.29
N LEU A 297 0.96 22.31 7.45
CA LEU A 297 -0.39 22.70 7.89
C LEU A 297 -1.05 21.65 8.80
N LEU A 298 -0.81 20.36 8.51
CA LEU A 298 -1.39 19.24 9.25
C LEU A 298 -0.57 18.84 10.49
N ALA A 299 0.58 19.45 10.74
CA ALA A 299 1.45 19.09 11.87
C ALA A 299 0.74 19.17 13.22
N GLN A 300 -0.16 20.16 13.40
CA GLN A 300 -0.97 20.32 14.62
C GLN A 300 -1.91 19.15 14.91
N HIS A 301 -2.24 18.37 13.88
CA HIS A 301 -3.10 17.20 13.95
C HIS A 301 -2.33 15.87 14.09
N LYS A 302 -1.04 15.94 14.46
CA LYS A 302 -0.15 14.77 14.61
C LYS A 302 -0.01 13.96 13.32
N VAL A 303 0.00 14.65 12.18
CA VAL A 303 0.30 14.06 10.88
C VAL A 303 1.79 14.16 10.63
N GLY A 304 2.45 13.02 10.45
CA GLY A 304 3.90 12.93 10.28
C GLY A 304 4.36 12.72 8.85
N ASN A 305 3.53 12.14 7.99
CA ASN A 305 3.95 11.69 6.67
C ASN A 305 2.82 11.66 5.62
N ALA A 306 3.21 11.62 4.36
CA ALA A 306 2.30 11.49 3.22
C ALA A 306 3.01 10.78 2.05
N ALA A 307 2.21 10.20 1.16
CA ALA A 307 2.65 9.64 -0.11
C ALA A 307 1.69 10.04 -1.23
N VAL A 308 2.25 10.23 -2.42
CA VAL A 308 1.50 10.61 -3.62
C VAL A 308 2.00 9.77 -4.80
N ILE A 309 1.08 9.27 -5.61
CA ILE A 309 1.37 8.70 -6.93
C ILE A 309 0.52 9.45 -7.95
N VAL A 310 1.17 9.88 -9.04
CA VAL A 310 0.51 10.41 -10.24
C VAL A 310 0.87 9.50 -11.39
N ALA A 311 -0.13 9.06 -12.14
CA ALA A 311 0.07 8.18 -13.29
C ALA A 311 -0.84 8.54 -14.47
N ASP A 312 -0.39 8.16 -15.66
CA ASP A 312 -1.17 8.24 -16.89
C ASP A 312 -2.19 7.09 -16.97
N VAL A 313 -3.43 7.41 -17.37
CA VAL A 313 -4.52 6.42 -17.45
C VAL A 313 -4.34 5.49 -18.63
N GLU A 314 -3.88 5.95 -19.79
CA GLU A 314 -3.77 5.12 -20.99
C GLU A 314 -2.57 4.19 -20.94
N THR A 315 -1.40 4.69 -20.54
CA THR A 315 -0.15 3.93 -20.55
C THR A 315 0.12 3.24 -19.22
N GLY A 316 -0.26 3.87 -18.10
CA GLY A 316 0.04 3.36 -16.75
C GLY A 316 1.41 3.79 -16.26
N GLU A 317 2.07 4.68 -17.03
CA GLU A 317 3.33 5.29 -16.67
C GLU A 317 3.17 6.13 -15.40
N ILE A 318 4.00 5.85 -14.40
CA ILE A 318 4.08 6.67 -13.18
C ILE A 318 4.85 7.95 -13.50
N LEU A 319 4.14 9.08 -13.50
CA LEU A 319 4.70 10.39 -13.80
C LEU A 319 5.35 11.04 -12.58
N ALA A 320 4.82 10.79 -11.38
CA ALA A 320 5.38 11.27 -10.12
C ALA A 320 5.13 10.26 -8.99
N MET A 321 6.10 10.10 -8.09
CA MET A 321 5.96 9.27 -6.89
C MET A 321 6.73 9.88 -5.72
N VAL A 322 5.99 10.24 -4.68
CA VAL A 322 6.52 10.67 -3.38
C VAL A 322 6.14 9.63 -2.34
N GLY A 323 7.13 9.05 -1.67
CA GLY A 323 6.93 8.02 -0.66
C GLY A 323 6.98 8.52 0.79
N SER A 324 7.47 9.73 1.03
CA SER A 324 7.57 10.32 2.36
C SER A 324 7.69 11.85 2.32
N ARG A 325 7.54 12.49 3.48
CA ARG A 325 7.69 13.94 3.71
C ARG A 325 9.03 14.48 3.23
N ASP A 326 10.10 13.76 3.56
CA ASP A 326 11.48 14.10 3.25
C ASP A 326 12.31 12.83 3.34
N TYR A 327 12.94 12.45 2.24
CA TYR A 327 13.75 11.25 2.14
C TYR A 327 14.97 11.27 3.07
N HIS A 328 15.53 12.45 3.36
CA HIS A 328 16.74 12.59 4.16
C HIS A 328 16.50 12.53 5.67
N ARG A 329 15.23 12.49 6.10
CA ARG A 329 14.89 12.35 7.52
C ARG A 329 15.28 10.97 8.05
N ARG A 330 16.15 10.96 9.06
CA ARG A 330 16.75 9.75 9.66
C ARG A 330 15.75 8.69 10.19
N GLN A 331 14.57 9.11 10.65
CA GLN A 331 13.63 8.22 11.32
C GLN A 331 12.78 7.40 10.33
N ASP A 332 12.12 8.10 9.41
CA ASP A 332 11.07 7.55 8.55
C ASP A 332 11.13 8.08 7.11
N GLY A 333 12.17 8.84 6.75
CA GLY A 333 12.30 9.46 5.43
C GLY A 333 12.49 8.46 4.31
N GLN A 334 13.33 7.44 4.52
CA GLN A 334 13.57 6.40 3.52
C GLN A 334 12.46 5.33 3.47
N HIS A 335 11.48 5.40 4.37
CA HIS A 335 10.35 4.50 4.37
C HIS A 335 9.33 4.95 3.30
N ASN A 336 9.25 4.19 2.21
CA ASN A 336 8.33 4.47 1.12
C ASN A 336 6.89 4.06 1.47
N ALA A 337 6.08 5.01 1.92
CA ALA A 337 4.67 4.77 2.26
C ALA A 337 3.80 4.43 1.02
N SER A 338 4.24 4.75 -0.19
CA SER A 338 3.48 4.42 -1.42
C SER A 338 3.37 2.91 -1.69
N VAL A 339 4.34 2.13 -1.22
CA VAL A 339 4.37 0.65 -1.32
C VAL A 339 4.09 -0.05 0.01
N SER A 340 3.80 0.71 1.06
CA SER A 340 3.53 0.17 2.39
C SER A 340 2.09 -0.30 2.52
N LEU A 341 1.89 -1.47 3.14
CA LEU A 341 0.56 -2.02 3.34
C LEU A 341 -0.17 -1.30 4.48
N ARG A 342 -1.34 -0.74 4.17
CA ARG A 342 -2.18 0.07 5.04
C ARG A 342 -3.65 -0.26 4.80
N GLN A 343 -4.51 0.04 5.78
CA GLN A 343 -5.95 -0.19 5.63
C GLN A 343 -6.55 0.85 4.66
N PRO A 344 -7.13 0.43 3.51
CA PRO A 344 -7.63 1.33 2.47
C PRO A 344 -8.92 2.08 2.87
N GLY A 345 -9.62 1.60 3.91
CA GLY A 345 -10.90 2.16 4.35
C GLY A 345 -11.96 2.13 3.26
N SER A 346 -12.80 3.18 3.22
CA SER A 346 -13.91 3.32 2.26
C SER A 346 -13.50 3.45 0.77
N THR A 347 -12.23 3.36 0.42
CA THR A 347 -11.79 3.33 -0.99
C THR A 347 -12.13 1.99 -1.67
N ILE A 348 -12.55 0.96 -0.94
CA ILE A 348 -13.01 -0.31 -1.53
C ILE A 348 -14.45 -0.25 -2.05
N LYS A 349 -15.30 0.61 -1.47
CA LYS A 349 -16.73 0.71 -1.79
C LYS A 349 -17.06 0.85 -3.29
N PRO A 350 -16.32 1.63 -4.12
CA PRO A 350 -16.60 1.69 -5.55
C PRO A 350 -16.64 0.32 -6.24
N PHE A 351 -15.79 -0.63 -5.83
CA PHE A 351 -15.79 -1.98 -6.39
C PHE A 351 -17.06 -2.75 -6.00
N THR A 352 -17.48 -2.66 -4.75
CA THR A 352 -18.75 -3.25 -4.27
C THR A 352 -19.95 -2.70 -5.04
N TYR A 353 -20.02 -1.37 -5.21
CA TYR A 353 -21.11 -0.76 -5.96
C TYR A 353 -21.03 -1.03 -7.45
N ALA A 354 -19.85 -1.16 -8.05
CA ALA A 354 -19.70 -1.55 -9.44
C ALA A 354 -20.34 -2.92 -9.68
N LEU A 355 -20.01 -3.90 -8.83
CA LEU A 355 -20.60 -5.25 -8.89
C LEU A 355 -22.12 -5.24 -8.66
N LEU A 356 -22.61 -4.41 -7.73
CA LEU A 356 -24.04 -4.24 -7.53
C LEU A 356 -24.73 -3.65 -8.79
N MET A 357 -24.07 -2.71 -9.47
CA MET A 357 -24.59 -2.07 -10.68
C MET A 357 -24.48 -2.96 -11.92
N GLU A 358 -23.55 -3.92 -11.99
CA GLU A 358 -23.59 -4.99 -13.00
C GLU A 358 -24.90 -5.79 -12.93
N GLY A 359 -25.35 -6.06 -11.70
CA GLY A 359 -26.62 -6.73 -11.42
C GLY A 359 -27.82 -5.85 -11.73
N SER A 360 -27.89 -4.69 -11.05
CA SER A 360 -29.06 -3.80 -11.02
C SER A 360 -29.18 -2.82 -12.21
N GLY A 361 -28.09 -2.57 -12.94
CA GLY A 361 -28.07 -1.74 -14.14
C GLY A 361 -28.17 -0.22 -13.91
N THR A 362 -28.18 0.26 -12.66
CA THR A 362 -28.33 1.70 -12.37
C THR A 362 -27.78 2.12 -11.00
N ALA A 363 -27.29 3.36 -10.91
CA ALA A 363 -26.95 4.02 -9.64
C ALA A 363 -28.18 4.54 -8.86
N GLY A 364 -29.37 4.48 -9.46
CA GLY A 364 -30.64 4.84 -8.82
C GLY A 364 -31.20 3.80 -7.85
N THR A 365 -30.62 2.60 -7.80
CA THR A 365 -31.05 1.51 -6.91
C THR A 365 -31.08 1.96 -5.46
N ILE A 366 -32.19 1.69 -4.76
CA ILE A 366 -32.37 2.07 -3.35
C ILE A 366 -31.84 0.98 -2.41
N LEU A 367 -31.01 1.40 -1.46
CA LEU A 367 -30.44 0.58 -0.40
C LEU A 367 -30.87 1.07 0.98
N PRO A 368 -30.97 0.16 1.96
CA PRO A 368 -31.35 0.53 3.31
C PRO A 368 -30.18 1.09 4.10
N ASP A 369 -30.36 2.31 4.60
CA ASP A 369 -29.56 2.93 5.65
C ASP A 369 -30.40 3.04 6.93
N LEU A 370 -30.67 1.89 7.54
CA LEU A 370 -31.55 1.71 8.70
C LEU A 370 -30.80 1.01 9.83
N ASP A 371 -31.22 1.28 11.07
CA ASP A 371 -30.69 0.59 12.25
C ASP A 371 -31.28 -0.82 12.37
N LEU A 372 -30.63 -1.76 11.69
CA LEU A 372 -31.07 -3.15 11.61
C LEU A 372 -30.15 -4.11 12.40
N TYR A 373 -29.10 -3.57 13.05
CA TYR A 373 -28.03 -4.35 13.67
C TYR A 373 -27.98 -4.21 15.22
N GLU A 374 -28.96 -3.51 15.82
CA GLU A 374 -29.00 -3.17 17.25
C GLU A 374 -28.85 -4.34 18.24
N ASP A 375 -29.22 -5.58 17.88
CA ASP A 375 -29.27 -6.74 18.80
C ASP A 375 -28.78 -8.06 18.18
N SER A 376 -27.85 -8.04 17.22
CA SER A 376 -27.25 -9.28 16.74
C SER A 376 -26.20 -9.79 17.75
N ASP A 377 -26.32 -11.04 18.19
CA ASP A 377 -25.28 -11.81 18.94
C ASP A 377 -23.93 -11.95 18.18
N LEU A 378 -23.69 -11.15 17.13
CA LEU A 378 -22.40 -11.00 16.49
C LEU A 378 -21.46 -10.28 17.48
N GLU A 379 -20.61 -11.04 18.16
CA GLU A 379 -19.59 -10.56 19.11
C GLU A 379 -18.56 -9.55 18.54
N SER A 380 -18.73 -8.91 17.36
CA SER A 380 -17.70 -7.97 16.87
C SER A 380 -18.01 -6.94 15.76
N PHE A 381 -19.14 -6.97 15.03
CA PHE A 381 -19.30 -6.05 13.88
C PHE A 381 -20.72 -5.46 13.71
N VAL A 382 -20.89 -4.21 14.12
CA VAL A 382 -22.07 -3.37 13.84
C VAL A 382 -21.62 -2.19 12.98
N PRO A 383 -22.00 -2.12 11.68
CA PRO A 383 -21.63 -0.99 10.85
C PRO A 383 -22.40 0.26 11.26
N VAL A 384 -21.69 1.35 11.50
CA VAL A 384 -22.28 2.65 11.82
C VAL A 384 -21.78 3.67 10.79
N ASN A 385 -22.65 4.58 10.36
CA ASN A 385 -22.23 5.70 9.52
C ASN A 385 -21.30 6.63 10.28
N TYR A 386 -20.46 7.35 9.55
CA TYR A 386 -19.47 8.26 10.14
C TYR A 386 -20.14 9.39 10.94
N ASP A 387 -21.27 9.90 10.45
CA ASP A 387 -22.11 10.90 11.13
C ASP A 387 -22.96 10.31 12.27
N LYS A 388 -22.95 8.99 12.45
CA LYS A 388 -23.75 8.24 13.44
C LYS A 388 -25.27 8.37 13.25
N HIS A 389 -25.72 8.75 12.05
CA HIS A 389 -27.14 8.84 11.73
C HIS A 389 -27.52 7.80 10.67
N PHE A 390 -28.79 7.41 10.67
CA PHE A 390 -29.41 6.56 9.66
C PHE A 390 -30.30 7.42 8.75
N HIS A 391 -30.10 7.33 7.44
CA HIS A 391 -30.76 8.20 6.45
C HIS A 391 -32.01 7.56 5.82
N GLY A 392 -32.31 6.30 6.11
CA GLY A 392 -33.44 5.58 5.54
C GLY A 392 -33.15 4.97 4.16
N PRO A 393 -34.11 4.95 3.23
CA PRO A 393 -33.87 4.53 1.86
C PRO A 393 -32.99 5.55 1.14
N VAL A 394 -31.81 5.11 0.66
CA VAL A 394 -30.86 5.96 -0.07
C VAL A 394 -30.48 5.32 -1.40
N SER A 395 -30.32 6.12 -2.46
CA SER A 395 -29.83 5.61 -3.74
C SER A 395 -28.36 5.22 -3.66
N VAL A 396 -27.92 4.30 -4.52
CA VAL A 396 -26.50 3.95 -4.69
C VAL A 396 -25.67 5.20 -5.00
N ARG A 397 -26.18 6.12 -5.84
CA ARG A 397 -25.54 7.42 -6.12
C ARG A 397 -25.24 8.19 -4.83
N THR A 398 -26.25 8.41 -3.99
CA THR A 398 -26.08 9.15 -2.73
C THR A 398 -25.21 8.37 -1.76
N ALA A 399 -25.42 7.06 -1.62
CA ALA A 399 -24.67 6.23 -0.68
C ALA A 399 -23.17 6.16 -1.00
N LEU A 400 -22.80 6.05 -2.28
CA LEU A 400 -21.41 6.06 -2.72
C LEU A 400 -20.82 7.47 -2.65
N GLY A 401 -21.54 8.49 -3.12
CA GLY A 401 -21.10 9.89 -3.08
C GLY A 401 -20.82 10.37 -1.66
N CYS A 402 -21.74 10.12 -0.73
CA CYS A 402 -21.61 10.44 0.69
C CYS A 402 -20.79 9.41 1.49
N SER A 403 -20.40 8.30 0.86
CA SER A 403 -19.57 7.25 1.45
C SER A 403 -20.19 6.60 2.70
N TYR A 404 -21.50 6.39 2.73
CA TYR A 404 -22.20 5.74 3.86
C TYR A 404 -21.76 4.29 4.05
N ASN A 405 -21.66 3.83 5.29
CA ASN A 405 -21.14 2.52 5.66
C ASN A 405 -22.23 1.44 5.59
N VAL A 406 -23.41 1.73 6.14
CA VAL A 406 -24.49 0.74 6.24
C VAL A 406 -24.98 0.31 4.84
N PRO A 407 -25.31 1.21 3.90
CA PRO A 407 -25.64 0.80 2.52
C PRO A 407 -24.52 0.01 1.83
N ALA A 408 -23.25 0.30 2.11
CA ALA A 408 -22.13 -0.39 1.48
C ALA A 408 -22.00 -1.84 1.97
N VAL A 409 -22.32 -2.10 3.24
CA VAL A 409 -22.42 -3.46 3.79
C VAL A 409 -23.61 -4.18 3.17
N ARG A 410 -24.76 -3.52 3.06
CA ARG A 410 -25.96 -4.07 2.41
C ARG A 410 -25.75 -4.37 0.93
N ALA A 411 -24.97 -3.56 0.23
CA ALA A 411 -24.54 -3.83 -1.13
C ALA A 411 -23.66 -5.08 -1.19
N LEU A 412 -22.71 -5.23 -0.25
CA LEU A 412 -21.86 -6.42 -0.19
C LEU A 412 -22.62 -7.70 0.15
N GLU A 413 -23.62 -7.64 1.04
CA GLU A 413 -24.51 -8.78 1.33
C GLU A 413 -25.20 -9.29 0.05
N ARG A 414 -25.63 -8.40 -0.85
CA ARG A 414 -26.25 -8.77 -2.13
C ARG A 414 -25.26 -9.27 -3.18
N VAL A 415 -24.04 -8.74 -3.18
CA VAL A 415 -23.00 -9.09 -4.17
C VAL A 415 -22.23 -10.36 -3.78
N GLY A 416 -22.06 -10.59 -2.48
CA GLY A 416 -21.22 -11.63 -1.91
C GLY A 416 -19.75 -11.23 -1.76
N THR A 417 -19.14 -11.60 -0.63
CA THR A 417 -17.73 -11.29 -0.32
C THR A 417 -16.74 -11.93 -1.29
N THR A 418 -17.02 -13.13 -1.79
CA THR A 418 -16.18 -13.83 -2.77
C THR A 418 -16.05 -13.05 -4.07
N ALA A 419 -17.18 -12.57 -4.63
CA ALA A 419 -17.19 -11.80 -5.86
C ALA A 419 -16.40 -10.49 -5.71
N LEU A 420 -16.55 -9.80 -4.56
CA LEU A 420 -15.77 -8.60 -4.27
C LEU A 420 -14.27 -8.93 -4.19
N LEU A 421 -13.87 -9.92 -3.39
CA LEU A 421 -12.46 -10.26 -3.19
C LEU A 421 -11.78 -10.66 -4.51
N ASP A 422 -12.45 -11.46 -5.34
CA ASP A 422 -11.93 -11.87 -6.65
C ASP A 422 -11.77 -10.68 -7.59
N THR A 423 -12.73 -9.75 -7.60
CA THR A 423 -12.66 -8.51 -8.39
C THR A 423 -11.52 -7.61 -7.93
N LEU A 424 -11.32 -7.45 -6.62
CA LEU A 424 -10.21 -6.67 -6.05
C LEU A 424 -8.85 -7.27 -6.44
N ARG A 425 -8.70 -8.59 -6.33
CA ARG A 425 -7.47 -9.29 -6.74
C ARG A 425 -7.19 -9.15 -8.23
N LYS A 426 -8.20 -9.31 -9.08
CA LYS A 426 -8.11 -9.08 -10.54
C LYS A 426 -7.80 -7.62 -10.89
N SER A 427 -8.18 -6.69 -10.01
CA SER A 427 -7.83 -5.26 -10.13
C SER A 427 -6.44 -4.93 -9.56
N GLY A 428 -5.64 -5.92 -9.16
CA GLY A 428 -4.25 -5.72 -8.70
C GLY A 428 -4.06 -5.67 -7.18
N LEU A 429 -5.10 -5.82 -6.35
CA LEU A 429 -4.97 -5.87 -4.88
C LEU A 429 -4.56 -7.28 -4.42
N VAL A 430 -3.42 -7.76 -4.92
CA VAL A 430 -2.92 -9.12 -4.69
C VAL A 430 -2.45 -9.38 -3.25
N ASP A 431 -2.26 -8.32 -2.44
CA ASP A 431 -1.90 -8.45 -1.03
C ASP A 431 -3.08 -8.78 -0.10
N LEU A 432 -4.30 -8.80 -0.62
CA LEU A 432 -5.46 -9.37 0.07
C LEU A 432 -5.39 -10.91 0.01
N LYS A 433 -4.62 -11.52 0.92
CA LYS A 433 -4.26 -12.95 0.88
C LYS A 433 -5.22 -13.88 1.63
N GLU A 434 -6.04 -13.35 2.53
CA GLU A 434 -6.92 -14.15 3.37
C GLU A 434 -8.18 -14.60 2.61
N THR A 435 -8.99 -15.47 3.22
CA THR A 435 -10.21 -16.00 2.59
C THR A 435 -11.39 -15.00 2.67
N PRO A 436 -12.44 -15.14 1.84
CA PRO A 436 -13.65 -14.33 1.95
C PRO A 436 -14.26 -14.34 3.35
N GLU A 437 -14.23 -15.49 4.05
CA GLU A 437 -14.78 -15.65 5.40
C GLU A 437 -13.98 -14.87 6.44
N HIS A 438 -12.67 -14.75 6.25
CA HIS A 438 -11.81 -13.96 7.13
C HIS A 438 -12.15 -12.47 7.07
N TYR A 439 -12.31 -11.93 5.86
CA TYR A 439 -12.62 -10.51 5.69
C TYR A 439 -14.09 -10.19 5.99
N GLY A 440 -15.00 -11.12 5.71
CA GLY A 440 -16.43 -10.98 5.92
C GLY A 440 -17.01 -9.72 5.27
N LEU A 441 -18.05 -9.16 5.90
CA LEU A 441 -18.70 -7.93 5.43
C LEU A 441 -17.84 -6.67 5.64
N GLY A 442 -16.81 -6.75 6.48
CA GLY A 442 -15.86 -5.67 6.71
C GLY A 442 -15.01 -5.32 5.48
N LEU A 443 -14.88 -6.24 4.52
CA LEU A 443 -14.07 -6.05 3.31
C LEU A 443 -14.43 -4.76 2.55
N THR A 444 -15.73 -4.49 2.37
CA THR A 444 -16.23 -3.29 1.67
C THR A 444 -15.88 -1.98 2.41
N LEU A 445 -15.64 -2.07 3.73
CA LEU A 445 -15.23 -0.95 4.57
C LEU A 445 -13.70 -0.82 4.67
N GLY A 446 -12.95 -1.72 4.02
CA GLY A 446 -11.50 -1.71 3.98
C GLY A 446 -10.84 -2.59 5.02
N ASP A 447 -11.52 -3.63 5.53
CA ASP A 447 -10.87 -4.67 6.32
C ASP A 447 -9.95 -5.50 5.41
N GLY A 448 -8.66 -5.22 5.52
CA GLY A 448 -7.61 -5.70 4.64
C GLY A 448 -6.51 -4.66 4.51
N SER A 449 -5.35 -5.03 3.99
CA SER A 449 -4.24 -4.10 3.79
C SER A 449 -3.82 -4.08 2.33
N THR A 450 -3.57 -2.88 1.80
CA THR A 450 -3.06 -2.67 0.44
C THR A 450 -2.10 -1.48 0.41
N SER A 451 -1.33 -1.36 -0.66
CA SER A 451 -0.44 -0.22 -0.90
C SER A 451 -1.14 0.85 -1.74
N LEU A 452 -0.65 2.11 -1.65
CA LEU A 452 -1.11 3.18 -2.53
C LEU A 452 -0.89 2.82 -4.01
N LEU A 453 0.25 2.18 -4.31
CA LEU A 453 0.60 1.71 -5.65
C LEU A 453 -0.46 0.77 -6.23
N GLN A 454 -0.86 -0.26 -5.48
CA GLN A 454 -1.91 -1.20 -5.90
C GLN A 454 -3.26 -0.50 -6.04
N LEU A 455 -3.59 0.39 -5.11
CA LEU A 455 -4.89 1.04 -5.11
C LEU A 455 -5.05 2.03 -6.27
N VAL A 456 -3.99 2.75 -6.64
CA VAL A 456 -3.97 3.59 -7.86
C VAL A 456 -4.10 2.72 -9.12
N ALA A 457 -3.35 1.61 -9.20
CA ALA A 457 -3.49 0.67 -10.32
C ALA A 457 -4.93 0.13 -10.45
N ALA A 458 -5.58 -0.17 -9.33
CA ALA A 458 -6.95 -0.67 -9.30
C ALA A 458 -7.98 0.38 -9.69
N TYR A 459 -7.84 1.62 -9.25
CA TYR A 459 -8.76 2.70 -9.64
C TYR A 459 -8.67 3.04 -11.12
N ARG A 460 -7.51 2.79 -11.74
CA ARG A 460 -7.32 2.93 -13.19
C ARG A 460 -8.22 1.99 -13.99
N VAL A 461 -8.69 0.88 -13.42
CA VAL A 461 -9.71 0.01 -14.02
C VAL A 461 -10.97 0.79 -14.36
N PHE A 462 -11.45 1.67 -13.47
CA PHE A 462 -12.63 2.50 -13.74
C PHE A 462 -12.37 3.51 -14.86
N ALA A 463 -11.22 4.19 -14.82
CA ALA A 463 -10.83 5.17 -15.82
C ALA A 463 -10.65 4.55 -17.22
N ARG A 464 -10.29 3.26 -17.29
CA ARG A 464 -10.08 2.49 -18.53
C ARG A 464 -11.28 1.63 -18.94
N GLY A 465 -12.47 1.88 -18.39
CA GLY A 465 -13.68 1.15 -18.77
C GLY A 465 -13.61 -0.36 -18.47
N GLY A 466 -12.99 -0.73 -17.36
CA GLY A 466 -12.97 -2.10 -16.85
C GLY A 466 -11.68 -2.88 -17.14
N LEU A 467 -10.71 -2.26 -17.81
CA LEU A 467 -9.45 -2.90 -18.17
C LEU A 467 -8.37 -2.67 -17.11
N TYR A 468 -7.81 -3.75 -16.58
CA TYR A 468 -6.67 -3.73 -15.67
C TYR A 468 -5.35 -3.94 -16.40
N SER A 469 -4.36 -3.11 -16.10
CA SER A 469 -2.94 -3.38 -16.36
C SER A 469 -2.09 -2.71 -15.27
N PRO A 470 -0.91 -3.27 -14.94
CA PRO A 470 -0.05 -2.74 -13.89
C PRO A 470 0.48 -1.34 -14.25
N LEU A 471 0.93 -0.61 -13.23
CA LEU A 471 1.64 0.65 -13.40
C LEU A 471 3.12 0.38 -13.73
N THR A 472 3.74 1.27 -14.51
CA THR A 472 5.10 1.09 -15.04
C THR A 472 6.04 2.24 -14.63
N LEU A 473 7.26 1.88 -14.26
CA LEU A 473 8.33 2.82 -13.88
C LEU A 473 9.29 3.09 -15.05
N LEU A 474 9.36 2.14 -15.99
CA LEU A 474 10.15 2.21 -17.21
C LEU A 474 9.21 2.21 -18.41
N PRO A 475 9.53 2.95 -19.49
CA PRO A 475 8.75 2.87 -20.72
C PRO A 475 8.73 1.43 -21.24
N GLU A 476 7.54 0.86 -21.40
CA GLU A 476 7.37 -0.47 -22.00
C GLU A 476 7.35 -0.34 -23.53
N ALA A 477 8.18 -1.13 -24.22
CA ALA A 477 8.15 -1.18 -25.68
C ALA A 477 6.88 -1.85 -26.23
N THR A 478 6.20 -2.66 -25.40
CA THR A 478 4.94 -3.33 -25.74
C THR A 478 3.99 -3.23 -24.55
N PRO A 479 2.76 -2.71 -24.72
CA PRO A 479 1.81 -2.60 -23.61
C PRO A 479 1.50 -3.98 -23.01
N THR A 480 1.58 -4.08 -21.68
CA THR A 480 1.13 -5.28 -20.96
C THR A 480 -0.33 -5.63 -21.33
N PRO A 481 -0.66 -6.90 -21.64
CA PRO A 481 -2.02 -7.33 -21.92
C PRO A 481 -2.97 -6.93 -20.80
N ALA A 482 -4.12 -6.36 -21.16
CA ALA A 482 -5.09 -5.90 -20.19
C ALA A 482 -6.16 -6.95 -19.93
N ASP A 483 -6.43 -7.23 -18.66
CA ASP A 483 -7.52 -8.12 -18.24
C ASP A 483 -8.81 -7.33 -18.08
N THR A 484 -9.92 -7.84 -18.62
CA THR A 484 -11.25 -7.24 -18.37
C THR A 484 -11.75 -7.70 -17.01
N VAL A 485 -11.95 -6.75 -16.10
CA VAL A 485 -12.37 -7.00 -14.71
C VAL A 485 -13.84 -6.62 -14.47
N LEU A 486 -14.30 -5.53 -15.08
CA LEU A 486 -15.66 -4.99 -14.98
C LEU A 486 -16.15 -4.58 -16.37
N SER A 487 -17.45 -4.38 -16.54
CA SER A 487 -17.99 -3.77 -17.77
C SER A 487 -17.68 -2.27 -17.82
N ASP A 488 -17.49 -1.77 -19.04
CA ASP A 488 -17.33 -0.34 -19.32
C ASP A 488 -18.51 0.50 -18.79
N ARG A 489 -19.73 -0.04 -18.85
CA ARG A 489 -20.95 0.59 -18.33
C ARG A 489 -20.94 0.71 -16.82
N ALA A 490 -20.57 -0.32 -16.07
CA ALA A 490 -20.45 -0.22 -14.61
C ALA A 490 -19.35 0.78 -14.21
N CYS A 491 -18.21 0.78 -14.93
CA CYS A 491 -17.14 1.76 -14.73
C CYS A 491 -17.59 3.19 -15.02
N TYR A 492 -18.39 3.41 -16.06
CA TYR A 492 -19.00 4.72 -16.34
C TYR A 492 -19.94 5.15 -15.23
N LEU A 493 -20.84 4.28 -14.73
CA LEU A 493 -21.73 4.61 -13.61
C LEU A 493 -20.94 4.99 -12.35
N ILE A 494 -19.84 4.30 -12.04
CA ILE A 494 -18.94 4.69 -10.95
C ILE A 494 -18.33 6.07 -11.19
N SER A 495 -17.82 6.33 -12.40
CA SER A 495 -17.22 7.62 -12.75
C SER A 495 -18.23 8.76 -12.66
N ASP A 496 -19.45 8.55 -13.15
CA ASP A 496 -20.57 9.50 -13.12
C ASP A 496 -21.03 9.80 -11.69
N VAL A 497 -21.12 8.79 -10.82
CA VAL A 497 -21.41 9.01 -9.39
C VAL A 497 -20.26 9.72 -8.67
N LEU A 498 -19.01 9.32 -8.93
CA LEU A 498 -17.87 9.87 -8.20
C LEU A 498 -17.49 11.29 -8.68
N SER A 499 -17.87 11.69 -9.89
CA SER A 499 -17.67 13.05 -10.39
C SER A 499 -18.84 14.00 -10.09
N ASP A 500 -19.97 13.47 -9.64
CA ASP A 500 -21.15 14.25 -9.26
C ASP A 500 -20.94 14.99 -7.92
N ARG A 501 -20.96 16.32 -8.00
CA ARG A 501 -20.87 17.20 -6.83
C ARG A 501 -22.10 17.09 -5.94
N GLN A 502 -23.30 16.90 -6.52
CA GLN A 502 -24.56 16.85 -5.76
C GLN A 502 -24.65 15.58 -4.91
N ALA A 503 -24.15 14.46 -5.42
CA ALA A 503 -24.13 13.18 -4.71
C ALA A 503 -23.36 13.22 -3.37
N ARG A 504 -22.52 14.25 -3.17
CA ARG A 504 -21.62 14.43 -2.02
C ARG A 504 -22.12 15.42 -0.98
N ILE A 505 -23.04 16.31 -1.35
CA ILE A 505 -23.39 17.49 -0.53
C ILE A 505 -23.86 17.10 0.86
N ALA A 506 -24.64 16.02 0.99
CA ALA A 506 -25.21 15.63 2.28
C ALA A 506 -24.15 15.26 3.34
N SER A 507 -22.98 14.75 2.94
CA SER A 507 -21.90 14.36 3.85
C SER A 507 -20.78 15.39 3.92
N PHE A 508 -20.43 16.03 2.79
CA PHE A 508 -19.26 16.91 2.70
C PHE A 508 -19.60 18.41 2.67
N GLY A 509 -20.86 18.78 2.52
CA GLY A 509 -21.28 20.17 2.36
C GLY A 509 -20.79 20.80 1.07
N THR A 510 -21.00 22.11 0.96
CA THR A 510 -20.56 22.95 -0.16
C THR A 510 -20.16 24.34 0.36
N PRO A 511 -19.03 24.93 -0.09
CA PRO A 511 -18.03 24.31 -0.96
C PRO A 511 -17.17 23.28 -0.22
N ASN A 512 -16.69 22.25 -0.91
CA ASN A 512 -15.70 21.31 -0.38
C ASN A 512 -14.46 21.17 -1.29
N VAL A 513 -13.36 20.63 -0.74
CA VAL A 513 -12.06 20.55 -1.44
C VAL A 513 -12.06 19.66 -2.69
N LEU A 514 -13.09 18.82 -2.86
CA LEU A 514 -13.24 17.91 -3.98
C LEU A 514 -14.10 18.52 -5.12
N GLU A 515 -14.44 19.81 -5.04
CA GLU A 515 -15.14 20.53 -6.11
C GLU A 515 -14.14 21.10 -7.12
N PHE A 516 -13.97 20.41 -8.26
CA PHE A 516 -13.03 20.79 -9.32
C PHE A 516 -13.74 21.56 -10.45
N PRO A 517 -13.05 22.48 -11.16
CA PRO A 517 -13.64 23.19 -12.30
C PRO A 517 -13.92 22.28 -13.52
N PHE A 518 -13.39 21.06 -13.53
CA PHE A 518 -13.59 20.02 -14.54
C PHE A 518 -14.01 18.69 -13.85
N PRO A 519 -14.54 17.70 -14.61
CA PRO A 519 -14.96 16.42 -14.04
C PRO A 519 -13.79 15.65 -13.43
N VAL A 520 -13.91 15.28 -12.16
CA VAL A 520 -12.94 14.41 -11.47
C VAL A 520 -13.71 13.37 -10.68
N ALA A 521 -13.54 12.09 -11.00
CA ALA A 521 -14.08 11.01 -10.21
C ALA A 521 -13.15 10.75 -9.02
N VAL A 522 -13.62 10.97 -7.78
CA VAL A 522 -12.74 10.92 -6.60
C VAL A 522 -13.35 10.13 -5.45
N LYS A 523 -12.57 9.31 -4.74
CA LYS A 523 -13.02 8.59 -3.54
C LYS A 523 -12.07 8.82 -2.39
N THR A 524 -12.64 9.12 -1.23
CA THR A 524 -11.91 9.22 0.04
C THR A 524 -12.00 7.92 0.84
N GLY A 525 -10.99 7.70 1.69
CA GLY A 525 -10.97 6.64 2.67
C GLY A 525 -10.38 7.11 3.99
N THR A 526 -10.89 6.60 5.09
CA THR A 526 -10.36 6.82 6.43
C THR A 526 -10.35 5.46 7.13
N SER A 527 -9.20 5.04 7.66
CA SER A 527 -9.12 3.81 8.46
C SER A 527 -9.58 4.03 9.90
N LYS A 528 -9.82 2.94 10.62
CA LYS A 528 -10.30 2.98 12.01
C LYS A 528 -9.29 3.71 12.90
N GLY A 529 -9.78 4.62 13.74
CA GLY A 529 -8.95 5.38 14.67
C GLY A 529 -8.04 6.40 14.01
N TYR A 530 -8.38 6.89 12.82
CA TYR A 530 -7.68 7.98 12.10
C TYR A 530 -6.19 7.67 11.84
N ARG A 531 -5.85 6.43 11.52
CA ARG A 531 -4.44 6.04 11.24
C ARG A 531 -4.03 6.34 9.80
N ASP A 532 -4.97 6.19 8.88
CA ASP A 532 -4.75 6.34 7.44
C ASP A 532 -5.85 7.20 6.83
N ASN A 533 -5.45 8.16 6.01
CA ASN A 533 -6.33 8.96 5.18
C ASN A 533 -5.94 8.78 3.72
N TRP A 534 -6.94 8.55 2.89
CA TRP A 534 -6.78 8.30 1.46
C TRP A 534 -7.64 9.26 0.66
N CYS A 535 -7.12 9.72 -0.47
CA CYS A 535 -7.88 10.38 -1.52
C CYS A 535 -7.35 9.90 -2.86
N ILE A 536 -8.20 9.23 -3.64
CA ILE A 536 -7.81 8.65 -4.93
C ILE A 536 -8.84 9.07 -5.95
N GLY A 537 -8.40 9.59 -7.07
CA GLY A 537 -9.30 10.05 -8.10
C GLY A 537 -8.62 10.20 -9.45
N TYR A 538 -9.45 10.30 -10.47
CA TYR A 538 -9.00 10.27 -11.85
C TYR A 538 -9.86 11.17 -12.73
N THR A 539 -9.23 11.60 -13.82
CA THR A 539 -9.86 12.09 -15.04
C THR A 539 -9.68 11.01 -16.13
N PRO A 540 -10.19 11.20 -17.35
CA PRO A 540 -9.90 10.27 -18.44
C PRO A 540 -8.41 10.12 -18.78
N LYS A 541 -7.56 11.11 -18.45
CA LYS A 541 -6.13 11.12 -18.81
C LYS A 541 -5.20 10.78 -17.64
N HIS A 542 -5.52 11.23 -16.43
CA HIS A 542 -4.62 11.15 -15.29
C HIS A 542 -5.31 10.58 -14.06
N ILE A 543 -4.56 9.82 -13.27
CA ILE A 543 -4.99 9.33 -11.96
C ILE A 543 -4.01 9.79 -10.89
N VAL A 544 -4.56 10.23 -9.76
CA VAL A 544 -3.80 10.69 -8.59
C VAL A 544 -4.27 9.91 -7.38
N GLY A 545 -3.33 9.34 -6.63
CA GLY A 545 -3.58 8.75 -5.33
C GLY A 545 -2.76 9.45 -4.27
N VAL A 546 -3.40 9.76 -3.14
CA VAL A 546 -2.77 10.39 -1.98
C VAL A 546 -3.07 9.57 -0.73
N TRP A 547 -2.02 9.28 0.04
CA TRP A 547 -2.10 8.76 1.40
C TRP A 547 -1.50 9.77 2.37
N VAL A 548 -2.13 9.95 3.54
CA VAL A 548 -1.66 10.78 4.64
C VAL A 548 -1.79 9.99 5.94
N GLY A 549 -0.74 9.98 6.76
CA GLY A 549 -0.69 9.18 7.98
C GLY A 549 0.66 9.22 8.68
N ASN A 550 0.87 8.29 9.61
CA ASN A 550 2.15 8.14 10.32
C ASN A 550 2.83 6.82 9.94
N SER A 551 4.14 6.87 9.68
CA SER A 551 4.92 5.68 9.27
C SER A 551 4.90 4.58 10.33
N ASP A 552 4.83 4.91 11.61
CA ASP A 552 4.72 3.96 12.72
C ASP A 552 3.27 3.45 12.94
N GLY A 553 2.31 3.94 12.15
CA GLY A 553 0.89 3.63 12.28
C GLY A 553 0.20 4.29 13.47
N SER A 554 0.84 5.21 14.19
CA SER A 554 0.21 5.97 15.27
C SER A 554 -1.00 6.79 14.76
N PRO A 555 -2.07 6.94 15.56
CA PRO A 555 -3.28 7.65 15.13
C PRO A 555 -3.02 9.15 14.97
N MET A 556 -3.64 9.74 13.95
CA MET A 556 -3.75 11.20 13.78
C MET A 556 -4.89 11.74 14.67
N GLN A 557 -5.04 13.06 14.72
CA GLN A 557 -6.03 13.74 15.56
C GLN A 557 -6.99 14.60 14.73
N ASP A 558 -8.27 14.21 14.70
CA ASP A 558 -9.36 14.96 14.06
C ASP A 558 -9.14 15.21 12.54
N VAL A 559 -8.48 14.26 11.85
CA VAL A 559 -8.23 14.31 10.41
C VAL A 559 -8.85 13.12 9.69
N SER A 560 -9.56 13.39 8.61
CA SER A 560 -10.20 12.39 7.76
C SER A 560 -9.68 12.50 6.32
N GLY A 561 -10.08 11.57 5.44
CA GLY A 561 -9.71 11.63 4.02
C GLY A 561 -9.94 12.99 3.36
N ILE A 562 -11.01 13.72 3.71
CA ILE A 562 -11.32 15.03 3.09
C ILE A 562 -10.51 16.19 3.68
N THR A 563 -10.07 16.10 4.94
CA THR A 563 -9.27 17.17 5.59
C THR A 563 -7.77 16.90 5.56
N GLY A 564 -7.35 15.64 5.42
CA GLY A 564 -5.94 15.23 5.34
C GLY A 564 -5.46 15.05 3.91
N ALA A 565 -5.94 14.02 3.21
CA ALA A 565 -5.47 13.69 1.86
C ALA A 565 -6.13 14.54 0.76
N GLY A 566 -7.36 15.02 0.99
CA GLY A 566 -8.16 15.80 0.04
C GLY A 566 -7.50 17.09 -0.49
N PRO A 567 -6.97 17.98 0.38
CA PRO A 567 -6.34 19.22 -0.05
C PRO A 567 -5.09 18.99 -0.91
N LEU A 568 -4.23 18.06 -0.52
CA LEU A 568 -3.05 17.68 -1.31
C LEU A 568 -3.46 17.06 -2.65
N PHE A 569 -4.46 16.17 -2.66
CA PHE A 569 -5.02 15.63 -3.90
C PHE A 569 -5.54 16.73 -4.82
N ARG A 570 -6.21 17.75 -4.26
CA ARG A 570 -6.74 18.88 -5.03
C ARG A 570 -5.64 19.62 -5.78
N ASP A 571 -4.58 20.01 -5.09
CA ASP A 571 -3.51 20.80 -5.70
C ASP A 571 -2.81 20.04 -6.82
N VAL A 572 -2.56 18.74 -6.61
CA VAL A 572 -1.97 17.86 -7.62
C VAL A 572 -2.91 17.67 -8.81
N MET A 573 -4.20 17.43 -8.60
CA MET A 573 -5.16 17.26 -9.69
C MET A 573 -5.37 18.56 -10.49
N LEU A 574 -5.35 19.72 -9.83
CA LEU A 574 -5.39 21.02 -10.52
C LEU A 574 -4.16 21.27 -11.38
N GLN A 575 -2.97 20.83 -10.93
CA GLN A 575 -1.74 20.88 -11.71
C GLN A 575 -1.81 19.99 -12.96
N MET A 576 -2.44 18.81 -12.86
CA MET A 576 -2.64 17.92 -14.02
C MET A 576 -3.64 18.48 -15.04
N GLY A 577 -4.52 19.39 -14.62
CA GLY A 577 -5.48 20.08 -15.47
C GLY A 577 -6.64 19.20 -15.95
N ASP A 578 -7.41 19.76 -16.89
CA ASP A 578 -8.60 19.12 -17.44
C ASP A 578 -8.24 17.91 -18.32
N GLY A 579 -8.69 16.74 -17.89
CA GLY A 579 -8.54 15.48 -18.63
C GLY A 579 -9.63 15.24 -19.68
N GLY A 580 -10.66 16.08 -19.74
CA GLY A 580 -11.85 15.91 -20.56
C GLY A 580 -12.99 15.18 -19.85
N GLU A 581 -14.10 15.03 -20.57
CA GLU A 581 -15.32 14.36 -20.09
C GLU A 581 -15.20 12.83 -20.13
N PHE A 582 -15.89 12.15 -19.20
CA PHE A 582 -16.00 10.69 -19.23
C PHE A 582 -16.84 10.24 -20.41
N THR A 583 -16.29 9.35 -21.25
CA THR A 583 -16.99 8.85 -22.44
C THR A 583 -18.14 7.93 -22.03
N VAL A 584 -19.34 8.20 -22.55
CA VAL A 584 -20.52 7.36 -22.30
C VAL A 584 -20.45 6.10 -23.17
N PRO A 585 -20.36 4.89 -22.58
CA PRO A 585 -20.35 3.65 -23.36
C PRO A 585 -21.69 3.35 -24.01
N ALA A 586 -21.67 2.50 -25.05
CA ALA A 586 -22.88 2.02 -25.70
C ALA A 586 -23.74 1.18 -24.72
N GLY A 587 -25.04 1.07 -24.99
CA GLY A 587 -25.95 0.28 -24.15
C GLY A 587 -26.37 0.97 -22.84
N LEU A 588 -26.12 2.28 -22.71
CA LEU A 588 -26.71 3.13 -21.66
C LEU A 588 -27.83 4.01 -22.24
N THR A 589 -28.85 4.28 -21.44
CA THR A 589 -29.88 5.29 -21.71
C THR A 589 -30.15 6.10 -20.45
N ARG A 590 -30.70 7.31 -20.57
CA ARG A 590 -31.04 8.13 -19.41
C ARG A 590 -32.55 8.06 -19.14
N LEU A 591 -32.92 7.60 -17.95
CA LEU A 591 -34.31 7.52 -17.50
C LEU A 591 -34.55 8.39 -16.27
N LYS A 592 -35.77 8.89 -16.15
CA LYS A 592 -36.25 9.58 -14.94
C LYS A 592 -36.63 8.52 -13.92
N LEU A 593 -35.93 8.44 -12.79
CA LEU A 593 -36.18 7.47 -11.72
C LEU A 593 -36.80 8.17 -10.51
N CYS A 594 -37.63 7.45 -9.76
CA CYS A 594 -38.23 7.92 -8.52
C CYS A 594 -37.20 7.87 -7.39
N ASN A 595 -36.99 8.96 -6.67
CA ASN A 595 -36.01 9.01 -5.58
C ASN A 595 -36.41 8.17 -4.35
N LEU A 596 -37.68 7.77 -4.22
CA LEU A 596 -38.15 6.93 -3.12
C LEU A 596 -37.96 5.43 -3.41
N SER A 597 -38.19 5.00 -4.64
CA SER A 597 -38.20 3.57 -5.02
C SER A 597 -37.00 3.14 -5.87
N GLY A 598 -36.34 4.07 -6.56
CA GLY A 598 -35.30 3.79 -7.55
C GLY A 598 -35.83 3.22 -8.87
N LEU A 599 -37.15 3.09 -9.00
CA LEU A 599 -37.85 2.59 -10.19
C LEU A 599 -38.10 3.72 -11.20
N GLN A 600 -38.47 3.38 -12.43
CA GLN A 600 -38.80 4.37 -13.46
C GLN A 600 -39.98 5.22 -12.99
N ALA A 601 -39.80 6.53 -12.99
CA ALA A 601 -40.76 7.46 -12.39
C ALA A 601 -42.06 7.54 -13.21
N ASN A 602 -43.17 7.62 -12.49
CA ASN A 602 -44.49 7.95 -13.01
C ASN A 602 -44.91 9.37 -12.54
N ASP A 603 -46.09 9.83 -12.94
CA ASP A 603 -46.62 11.17 -12.61
C ASP A 603 -46.97 11.36 -11.11
N ARG A 604 -46.93 10.29 -10.31
CA ARG A 604 -47.23 10.31 -8.86
C ARG A 604 -45.97 10.35 -8.01
N CYS A 605 -44.79 10.24 -8.62
CA CYS A 605 -43.52 10.27 -7.91
C CYS A 605 -43.23 11.70 -7.39
N PRO A 606 -43.02 11.90 -6.08
CA PRO A 606 -42.92 13.24 -5.49
C PRO A 606 -41.59 13.92 -5.81
N SER A 607 -40.54 13.13 -6.07
CA SER A 607 -39.25 13.62 -6.53
C SER A 607 -38.57 12.57 -7.40
N THR A 608 -37.76 13.05 -8.33
CA THR A 608 -37.14 12.21 -9.36
C THR A 608 -35.74 12.68 -9.70
N SER A 609 -34.86 11.76 -10.08
CA SER A 609 -33.54 12.05 -10.66
C SER A 609 -33.45 11.48 -12.08
N VAL A 610 -32.53 12.00 -12.90
CA VAL A 610 -32.22 11.43 -14.21
C VAL A 610 -30.95 10.60 -14.06
N GLU A 611 -31.08 9.29 -14.23
CA GLU A 611 -29.98 8.34 -14.07
C GLU A 611 -29.64 7.66 -15.39
N ALA A 612 -28.36 7.36 -15.59
CA ALA A 612 -27.94 6.43 -16.63
C ALA A 612 -28.30 5.00 -16.21
N VAL A 613 -28.92 4.25 -17.12
CA VAL A 613 -29.37 2.87 -16.90
C VAL A 613 -28.95 1.97 -18.05
N PHE A 614 -28.74 0.70 -17.76
CA PHE A 614 -28.44 -0.32 -18.77
C PHE A 614 -29.69 -0.56 -19.64
N GLN A 615 -29.55 -0.44 -20.95
CA GLN A 615 -30.68 -0.56 -21.89
C GLN A 615 -31.37 -1.92 -21.84
N GLU A 616 -30.62 -2.99 -21.56
CA GLU A 616 -31.14 -4.35 -21.46
C GLU A 616 -31.73 -4.69 -20.08
N LYS A 617 -31.58 -3.80 -19.09
CA LYS A 617 -32.11 -3.93 -17.72
C LYS A 617 -32.73 -2.62 -17.25
N PRO A 618 -33.73 -2.06 -17.96
CA PRO A 618 -34.40 -0.87 -17.48
C PRO A 618 -35.15 -1.19 -16.18
N PRO A 619 -35.14 -0.29 -15.17
CA PRO A 619 -35.99 -0.44 -14.00
C PRO A 619 -37.47 -0.49 -14.41
N GLU A 620 -38.26 -1.28 -13.70
CA GLU A 620 -39.72 -1.30 -13.87
C GLU A 620 -40.34 0.07 -13.53
N GLU A 621 -41.57 0.31 -13.98
CA GLU A 621 -42.32 1.51 -13.59
C GLU A 621 -42.62 1.51 -12.07
N CYS A 622 -42.58 2.69 -11.46
CA CYS A 622 -42.75 2.85 -10.03
C CYS A 622 -44.13 2.39 -9.55
N ALA A 623 -44.17 1.24 -8.86
CA ALA A 623 -45.37 0.76 -8.16
C ALA A 623 -45.54 1.36 -6.74
N VAL A 624 -44.50 1.99 -6.20
CA VAL A 624 -44.48 2.51 -4.81
C VAL A 624 -45.29 3.80 -4.67
N CYS A 625 -45.24 4.68 -5.67
CA CYS A 625 -45.92 5.98 -5.62
C CYS A 625 -47.26 5.91 -6.34
N GLY A 626 -48.36 6.07 -5.61
CA GLY A 626 -49.72 6.01 -6.11
C GLY A 626 -50.57 7.19 -5.65
N GLU A 627 -51.87 7.12 -5.95
CA GLU A 627 -52.88 8.08 -5.50
C GLU A 627 -54.13 7.35 -5.01
N GLU A 628 -54.61 7.69 -3.83
CA GLU A 628 -55.88 7.23 -3.26
C GLU A 628 -56.70 8.44 -2.81
N ASP A 629 -57.98 8.50 -3.19
CA ASP A 629 -58.90 9.61 -2.87
C ASP A 629 -58.34 11.01 -3.17
N GLY A 630 -57.60 11.16 -4.28
CA GLY A 630 -56.98 12.42 -4.68
C GLY A 630 -55.76 12.82 -3.86
N LYS A 631 -55.22 11.94 -3.02
CA LYS A 631 -54.01 12.15 -2.21
C LYS A 631 -52.92 11.17 -2.62
N LEU A 632 -51.69 11.67 -2.68
CA LEU A 632 -50.52 10.81 -2.90
C LEU A 632 -50.35 9.84 -1.73
N VAL A 633 -50.11 8.58 -2.06
CA VAL A 633 -49.83 7.49 -1.10
C VAL A 633 -48.60 6.71 -1.54
N TYR A 634 -47.85 6.18 -0.58
CA TYR A 634 -46.58 5.49 -0.81
C TYR A 634 -46.61 4.08 -0.22
N ASP A 635 -46.77 3.06 -1.07
CA ASP A 635 -46.65 1.65 -0.67
C ASP A 635 -45.18 1.24 -0.59
N MET A 636 -44.52 1.68 0.47
CA MET A 636 -43.11 1.36 0.70
C MET A 636 -42.95 -0.14 1.00
N PRO A 637 -41.87 -0.79 0.50
CA PRO A 637 -41.53 -2.15 0.89
C PRO A 637 -41.49 -2.32 2.42
N SER A 638 -41.84 -3.50 2.93
CA SER A 638 -41.98 -3.79 4.36
C SER A 638 -40.80 -3.32 5.21
N LEU A 639 -39.58 -3.48 4.69
CA LEU A 639 -38.33 -3.00 5.29
C LEU A 639 -38.32 -1.49 5.59
N TYR A 640 -38.92 -0.67 4.72
CA TYR A 640 -38.94 0.79 4.82
C TYR A 640 -40.21 1.36 5.47
N ARG A 641 -41.25 0.54 5.69
CA ARG A 641 -42.52 1.00 6.27
C ARG A 641 -42.38 1.65 7.65
N PRO A 642 -41.62 1.08 8.61
CA PRO A 642 -41.44 1.73 9.92
C PRO A 642 -40.83 3.14 9.79
N TRP A 643 -39.80 3.27 8.96
CA TRP A 643 -39.16 4.56 8.66
C TRP A 643 -40.13 5.53 7.99
N ALA A 644 -40.94 5.06 7.03
CA ALA A 644 -41.91 5.89 6.33
C ALA A 644 -43.00 6.42 7.29
N LEU A 645 -43.50 5.57 8.19
CA LEU A 645 -44.48 5.94 9.21
C LEU A 645 -43.91 6.96 10.21
N GLU A 646 -42.68 6.77 10.66
CA GLU A 646 -41.99 7.72 11.56
C GLU A 646 -41.83 9.10 10.90
N ARG A 647 -41.60 9.14 9.59
CA ARG A 647 -41.50 10.37 8.80
C ARG A 647 -42.86 10.96 8.40
N GLY A 648 -43.98 10.32 8.77
CA GLY A 648 -45.33 10.77 8.44
C GLY A 648 -45.66 10.69 6.95
N LEU A 649 -45.01 9.80 6.19
CA LEU A 649 -45.33 9.57 4.79
C LEU A 649 -46.72 8.96 4.67
N PRO A 650 -47.62 9.51 3.82
CA PRO A 650 -48.93 8.93 3.57
C PRO A 650 -48.81 7.48 3.07
N ALA A 651 -49.35 6.53 3.83
CA ALA A 651 -49.43 5.13 3.44
C ALA A 651 -50.79 4.86 2.78
N PRO A 652 -50.87 3.90 1.83
CA PRO A 652 -52.14 3.45 1.28
C PRO A 652 -53.03 2.90 2.38
N SER A 653 -54.34 2.97 2.16
CA SER A 653 -55.35 2.46 3.08
C SER A 653 -55.33 0.93 3.10
N SER A 654 -54.49 0.35 3.97
CA SER A 654 -54.54 -1.08 4.26
C SER A 654 -55.89 -1.43 4.93
N PRO A 655 -56.49 -2.61 4.69
CA PRO A 655 -57.73 -2.97 5.34
C PRO A 655 -57.51 -3.11 6.85
N ALA A 656 -57.98 -2.09 7.58
CA ALA A 656 -58.09 -1.99 9.04
C ALA A 656 -56.81 -1.66 9.83
N GLU A 657 -56.83 -0.48 10.49
CA GLU A 657 -56.84 -0.33 11.97
C GLU A 657 -56.08 0.94 12.42
N ALA A 658 -56.84 2.02 12.61
CA ALA A 658 -56.57 2.97 13.68
C ALA A 658 -57.31 2.46 14.93
N SER A 659 -56.61 1.77 15.85
CA SER A 659 -57.11 1.53 17.21
C SER A 659 -55.95 1.42 18.22
N ASP A 660 -56.15 1.95 19.43
CA ASP A 660 -55.20 1.96 20.56
C ASP A 660 -54.99 0.56 21.22
N GLY A 661 -55.39 -0.53 20.55
CA GLY A 661 -55.25 -1.90 21.06
C GLY A 661 -53.90 -2.55 20.72
N LEU A 662 -53.54 -3.60 21.49
CA LEU A 662 -52.43 -4.51 21.16
C LEU A 662 -52.55 -4.93 19.69
N ARG A 663 -51.50 -4.69 18.89
CA ARG A 663 -51.45 -5.02 17.46
C ARG A 663 -50.03 -5.39 17.02
N PHE A 664 -49.92 -6.16 15.94
CA PHE A 664 -48.63 -6.39 15.29
C PHE A 664 -48.24 -5.16 14.47
N VAL A 665 -47.02 -4.66 14.71
CA VAL A 665 -46.35 -3.65 13.88
C VAL A 665 -45.57 -4.34 12.77
N PHE A 666 -45.02 -5.52 13.07
CA PHE A 666 -44.31 -6.36 12.12
C PHE A 666 -44.27 -7.80 12.65
N PRO A 667 -44.50 -8.82 11.82
CA PRO A 667 -44.98 -8.75 10.45
C PRO A 667 -46.40 -8.20 10.36
N LEU A 668 -46.82 -7.78 9.17
CA LEU A 668 -48.21 -7.45 8.85
C LEU A 668 -48.91 -8.66 8.22
N ALA A 669 -50.24 -8.63 8.20
CA ALA A 669 -51.01 -9.68 7.55
C ALA A 669 -50.61 -9.79 6.07
N HIS A 670 -50.39 -11.03 5.61
CA HIS A 670 -49.93 -11.37 4.25
C HIS A 670 -48.45 -11.11 3.94
N ASP A 671 -47.63 -10.73 4.92
CA ASP A 671 -46.17 -10.74 4.72
C ASP A 671 -45.69 -12.18 4.48
N VAL A 672 -44.90 -12.36 3.42
CA VAL A 672 -44.24 -13.63 3.08
C VAL A 672 -42.75 -13.47 3.33
N PHE A 673 -42.18 -14.38 4.11
CA PHE A 673 -40.76 -14.42 4.41
C PHE A 673 -40.09 -15.48 3.54
N LEU A 674 -38.92 -15.16 2.99
CA LEU A 674 -38.12 -16.12 2.23
C LEU A 674 -36.93 -16.56 3.08
N THR A 675 -36.74 -17.87 3.19
CA THR A 675 -35.50 -18.44 3.74
C THR A 675 -34.48 -18.60 2.63
N ASP A 676 -33.31 -18.03 2.83
CA ASP A 676 -32.17 -18.08 1.91
C ASP A 676 -31.35 -19.36 2.20
N PRO A 677 -31.18 -20.28 1.22
CA PRO A 677 -30.46 -21.52 1.43
C PRO A 677 -28.95 -21.33 1.68
N ASP A 678 -28.37 -20.18 1.33
CA ASP A 678 -26.94 -19.88 1.48
C ASP A 678 -26.60 -19.20 2.83
N LEU A 679 -27.60 -18.73 3.58
CA LEU A 679 -27.44 -18.18 4.93
C LEU A 679 -27.60 -19.27 6.01
N SER A 680 -26.72 -19.28 7.03
CA SER A 680 -26.90 -20.21 8.16
C SER A 680 -28.20 -19.93 8.92
N LEU A 681 -28.80 -20.98 9.50
CA LEU A 681 -30.10 -20.90 10.20
C LEU A 681 -30.13 -19.84 11.32
N ASP A 682 -28.98 -19.56 11.94
CA ASP A 682 -28.84 -18.56 13.01
C ASP A 682 -29.02 -17.10 12.51
N TYR A 683 -28.83 -16.88 11.20
CA TYR A 683 -29.00 -15.59 10.52
C TYR A 683 -30.40 -15.41 9.92
N GLN A 684 -31.22 -16.46 9.91
CA GLN A 684 -32.56 -16.44 9.34
C GLN A 684 -33.61 -16.22 10.44
N ARG A 685 -33.54 -15.07 11.12
CA ARG A 685 -34.46 -14.68 12.20
C ARG A 685 -35.27 -13.44 11.80
N VAL A 686 -36.49 -13.35 12.31
CA VAL A 686 -37.39 -12.20 12.13
C VAL A 686 -37.71 -11.55 13.48
N LYS A 687 -37.60 -10.21 13.58
CA LYS A 687 -37.95 -9.46 14.80
C LYS A 687 -39.44 -9.16 14.79
N LEU A 688 -40.23 -9.97 15.47
CA LEU A 688 -41.65 -9.70 15.69
C LEU A 688 -41.78 -8.44 16.54
N ARG A 689 -42.65 -7.51 16.16
CA ARG A 689 -42.89 -6.24 16.85
C ARG A 689 -44.38 -6.02 17.02
N ILE A 690 -44.74 -5.53 18.18
CA ILE A 690 -46.10 -5.12 18.52
C ILE A 690 -46.11 -3.66 18.96
N ALA A 691 -47.30 -3.06 18.94
CA ALA A 691 -47.58 -1.76 19.55
C ALA A 691 -48.87 -1.85 20.36
N GLY A 692 -48.96 -1.03 21.41
CA GLY A 692 -50.07 -1.08 22.37
C GLY A 692 -50.02 -2.31 23.29
N GLY A 693 -51.01 -2.42 24.17
CA GLY A 693 -51.08 -3.47 25.21
C GLY A 693 -50.27 -3.15 26.48
N ALA A 694 -50.35 -4.04 27.48
CA ALA A 694 -49.65 -3.88 28.76
C ALA A 694 -48.69 -5.07 29.04
N PRO A 695 -47.40 -4.82 29.31
CA PRO A 695 -46.45 -5.89 29.59
C PRO A 695 -46.77 -6.63 30.91
N PRO A 696 -46.29 -7.87 31.10
CA PRO A 696 -45.49 -8.66 30.16
C PRO A 696 -46.28 -9.21 28.95
N TYR A 697 -45.58 -9.46 27.86
CA TYR A 697 -46.10 -10.07 26.64
C TYR A 697 -45.66 -11.52 26.52
N THR A 698 -46.62 -12.44 26.46
CA THR A 698 -46.40 -13.86 26.19
C THR A 698 -46.54 -14.14 24.70
N TRP A 699 -45.46 -14.58 24.08
CA TRP A 699 -45.38 -14.90 22.66
C TRP A 699 -45.45 -16.41 22.45
N SER A 700 -46.25 -16.83 21.48
CA SER A 700 -46.38 -18.22 21.08
C SER A 700 -46.39 -18.37 19.57
N VAL A 701 -45.79 -19.46 19.08
CA VAL A 701 -45.79 -19.82 17.67
C VAL A 701 -46.32 -21.24 17.54
N ASP A 702 -47.33 -21.41 16.69
CA ASP A 702 -48.03 -22.69 16.47
C ASP A 702 -48.55 -23.33 17.77
N GLY A 703 -48.99 -22.47 18.71
CA GLY A 703 -49.53 -22.88 20.01
C GLY A 703 -48.47 -23.28 21.04
N LYS A 704 -47.17 -23.15 20.74
CA LYS A 704 -46.08 -23.33 21.71
C LYS A 704 -45.57 -21.97 22.17
N GLU A 705 -45.50 -21.78 23.48
CA GLU A 705 -44.89 -20.58 24.05
C GLU A 705 -43.40 -20.53 23.70
N VAL A 706 -42.97 -19.41 23.13
CA VAL A 706 -41.58 -19.15 22.73
C VAL A 706 -40.88 -18.33 23.80
N SER A 707 -41.54 -17.29 24.33
CA SER A 707 -40.97 -16.41 25.35
C SER A 707 -42.05 -15.56 26.03
N THR A 708 -41.78 -15.10 27.25
CA THR A 708 -42.55 -14.07 27.94
C THR A 708 -41.60 -12.92 28.31
N THR A 709 -41.88 -11.70 27.85
CA THR A 709 -40.97 -10.54 27.96
C THR A 709 -41.73 -9.23 28.13
N ASP A 710 -41.13 -8.24 28.81
CA ASP A 710 -41.67 -6.87 28.89
C ASP A 710 -41.42 -6.06 27.60
N SER A 711 -40.58 -6.58 26.69
CA SER A 711 -40.28 -5.96 25.40
C SER A 711 -41.46 -6.09 24.43
N THR A 712 -41.74 -5.01 23.69
CA THR A 712 -42.70 -5.00 22.59
C THR A 712 -42.16 -5.69 21.33
N SER A 713 -41.09 -6.47 21.45
CA SER A 713 -40.49 -7.21 20.34
C SER A 713 -39.85 -8.52 20.77
N LEU A 714 -39.81 -9.49 19.85
CA LEU A 714 -39.19 -10.81 20.03
C LEU A 714 -38.54 -11.27 18.72
N TRP A 715 -37.30 -11.76 18.82
CA TRP A 715 -36.67 -12.47 17.70
C TRP A 715 -37.17 -13.91 17.62
N TRP A 716 -37.59 -14.33 16.42
CA TRP A 716 -38.02 -15.69 16.14
C TRP A 716 -37.27 -16.25 14.93
N GLU A 717 -36.78 -17.49 15.04
CA GLU A 717 -36.14 -18.21 13.95
C GLU A 717 -37.14 -18.60 12.87
N LEU A 718 -36.86 -18.20 11.63
CA LEU A 718 -37.68 -18.56 10.48
C LEU A 718 -37.57 -20.08 10.26
N LYS A 719 -38.73 -20.72 10.27
CA LYS A 719 -38.89 -22.12 9.87
C LYS A 719 -39.74 -22.11 8.61
N THR A 720 -39.34 -22.88 7.60
CA THR A 720 -40.13 -22.97 6.36
C THR A 720 -41.49 -23.60 6.66
N GLY A 721 -42.56 -22.96 6.19
CA GLY A 721 -43.93 -23.40 6.42
C GLY A 721 -44.88 -22.25 6.73
N ARG A 722 -46.14 -22.62 7.02
CA ARG A 722 -47.14 -21.68 7.52
C ARG A 722 -47.15 -21.74 9.03
N HIS A 723 -46.96 -20.58 9.64
CA HIS A 723 -46.86 -20.41 11.08
C HIS A 723 -47.98 -19.50 11.57
N ARG A 724 -48.40 -19.71 12.81
CA ARG A 724 -49.33 -18.81 13.49
C ARG A 724 -48.65 -18.19 14.70
N ILE A 725 -48.41 -16.90 14.62
CA ILE A 725 -47.80 -16.11 15.69
C ILE A 725 -48.92 -15.53 16.53
N GLU A 726 -48.80 -15.69 17.84
CA GLU A 726 -49.76 -15.20 18.81
C GLU A 726 -49.04 -14.46 19.93
N VAL A 727 -49.58 -13.31 20.30
CA VAL A 727 -49.11 -12.50 21.42
C VAL A 727 -50.25 -12.21 22.37
N ARG A 728 -49.99 -12.36 23.68
CA ARG A 728 -50.91 -12.02 24.75
C ARG A 728 -50.25 -11.03 25.70
N ASP A 729 -51.00 -10.02 26.11
CA ASP A 729 -50.54 -9.05 27.12
C ASP A 729 -51.00 -9.46 28.53
N ALA A 730 -50.54 -8.73 29.56
CA ALA A 730 -50.86 -9.00 30.97
C ALA A 730 -52.35 -8.81 31.32
N GLN A 731 -53.08 -8.06 30.48
CA GLN A 731 -54.51 -7.80 30.65
C GLN A 731 -55.37 -8.84 29.92
N GLY A 732 -54.75 -9.81 29.25
CA GLY A 732 -55.41 -10.89 28.52
C GLY A 732 -55.83 -10.52 27.10
N SER A 733 -55.42 -9.35 26.59
CA SER A 733 -55.58 -9.00 25.17
C SER A 733 -54.74 -9.94 24.32
N ARG A 734 -55.34 -10.46 23.26
CA ARG A 734 -54.72 -11.47 22.38
C ARG A 734 -54.80 -11.01 20.94
N LYS A 735 -53.69 -11.09 20.21
CA LYS A 735 -53.67 -10.97 18.75
C LYS A 735 -52.97 -12.18 18.14
N GLU A 736 -53.47 -12.59 16.99
CA GLU A 736 -52.89 -13.65 16.17
C GLU A 736 -52.56 -13.07 14.79
N LEU A 737 -51.47 -13.57 14.21
CA LEU A 737 -51.02 -13.23 12.87
C LEU A 737 -50.59 -14.52 12.14
N PRO A 738 -51.23 -14.86 11.01
CA PRO A 738 -50.72 -15.90 10.13
C PRO A 738 -49.47 -15.41 9.40
N LEU A 739 -48.44 -16.24 9.35
CA LEU A 739 -47.17 -15.96 8.72
C LEU A 739 -46.84 -17.09 7.73
N GLU A 740 -46.43 -16.75 6.52
CA GLU A 740 -45.95 -17.72 5.54
C GLU A 740 -44.45 -17.54 5.33
N VAL A 741 -43.70 -18.63 5.51
CA VAL A 741 -42.25 -18.67 5.30
C VAL A 741 -41.99 -19.67 4.17
N MET A 742 -41.54 -19.17 3.04
CA MET A 742 -41.24 -19.96 1.85
C MET A 742 -39.75 -20.25 1.77
N GLY A 743 -39.39 -21.49 1.44
CA GLY A 743 -38.03 -21.84 1.06
C GLY A 743 -37.80 -21.44 -0.39
N GLU A 744 -36.68 -20.78 -0.69
CA GLU A 744 -36.25 -20.69 -2.07
C GLU A 744 -36.00 -22.11 -2.61
N LYS A 745 -36.67 -22.42 -3.72
CA LYS A 745 -36.35 -23.62 -4.49
C LYS A 745 -34.99 -23.33 -5.15
N PRO A 746 -33.99 -24.22 -5.05
CA PRO A 746 -32.75 -24.02 -5.79
C PRO A 746 -33.07 -23.85 -7.28
N PRO A 747 -32.37 -22.96 -8.00
CA PRO A 747 -32.51 -22.88 -9.45
C PRO A 747 -32.14 -24.25 -10.03
N GLY A 748 -33.06 -24.84 -10.80
CA GLY A 748 -32.86 -26.11 -11.49
C GLY A 748 -31.94 -26.01 -12.68
#